data_AF-A0A8H4TRV2-F1
#
_entry.id   AF-A0A8H4TRV2-F1
#
_cell.length_a   1.000
_cell.length_b   1.000
_cell.length_c   1.000
_cell.angle_alpha   90.00
_cell.angle_beta   90.00
_cell.angle_gamma   90.00
#
_symmetry.space_group_name_H-M   'P 1'
#
loop_
_entity.id
_entity.type
_entity.pdbx_description
1 polymer ?
#
loop_
_entity_poly.entity_id
_entity_poly.type
_entity_poly.pdbx_seq_one_letter_code
_entity_poly.pdbx_strand_id
1 'polypeptide(L)'
;MGLLSNPLRPREPKLPLYQKVNSPSKERYSDDDYSTDEEDDYDDEPYSPESSSAGSSRHTSGSANSGLLMLPSHKKKPIPLRRRLYPYRVPNKVTRYLFCTVITFIIVMVLSLVRASQVENWKVANGKVDNRPPPPPPAWEKFHFLERYYGGLQNLVTFQELKPEWPHVKDEPEMLSEGNDWSKQNEIKSDNDSDETDKAATEEIEAEAQGTKSPKKETRDEPKPTDDAKQETKEDATKEKEDKSKDDSKPVKKKLPKSNDWSEYANRSEETGVQECFLDADGTVRVPQLRYYNGRPQGFPEHAVGSYETLNLPEDICFDRYGRYGPYGFGYSSRNGGLSVGEHGQKEGSDAVWEKTPRVDYRQIDWADVQRRCFKANQARFKELPSKIQTPHGFFAHEPKPKALPSSTLERRGAEEDKPKTDKETAAPKADATKIEKSKSEETQVKQPKSEEVKSKVSKAEPTKAKESKTENAKPEESKAKETQPAKSKSDEAKPESTDKPKNDNAEKPKTESPKAPEPGVARTAVVVRCWDEYNWREDDIVNLRSLITELAVTSGGRYDIHLLVQVKNEAAHPVWADENIYYERIEEAIPEEFRGLVTLWSETQMLALYQGIYDHFTRGPDLPVHGVYRGLSMAMQYFAHKHPEYDYFWQWEMDVRYTGHYYDLFSKLENWSKAQPRKGLWERNSRFYFPSIHGSWEDFSQMARVQSQMGVVGADNVWKGVPGLDGKSPDSDTKGDRTVWGPLRPKDDDDWFEPGNDPVAPTSYEKDHYTWGVGEEADYIALNPIFNPDGTTWGLKEDITGFNRSDGLPPRRANIITTSRMSRRLLTTMHKMTAFKKQFAFPEMWPATVALQHGFKAVAVPHPVYVDRAWPPAYMAQVYNNGRDGTSGGSRTSIFGDREHNMHGLSWFYNSGFAPNFYRRWLGLRVNNDGGEEFEGTEDKSKKGKGVGNMRGGEGRMCLPPMLLHPVKDVELPVEAPEAEAEEGKAPQSDPGA
;
A
#
# COMPACT_ATOMS: atom_id res chain seq x y z
N MET A 1 38.04 -37.23 68.22
CA MET A 1 37.55 -35.83 68.07
C MET A 1 38.04 -35.38 66.71
N GLY A 2 37.24 -35.03 65.70
CA GLY A 2 35.93 -34.34 65.70
C GLY A 2 36.17 -32.94 65.11
N LEU A 3 35.42 -32.41 64.14
CA LEU A 3 34.10 -32.78 63.61
C LEU A 3 33.98 -32.51 62.08
N LEU A 4 33.11 -33.31 61.44
CA LEU A 4 32.27 -33.05 60.26
C LEU A 4 32.84 -32.39 58.97
N SER A 5 32.62 -33.10 57.86
CA SER A 5 32.64 -32.61 56.48
C SER A 5 31.27 -32.11 56.01
N ASN A 6 31.22 -31.28 54.96
CA ASN A 6 30.00 -31.01 54.18
C ASN A 6 30.36 -30.80 52.69
N PRO A 7 29.60 -31.30 51.70
CA PRO A 7 30.05 -31.37 50.31
C PRO A 7 29.64 -30.17 49.44
N LEU A 8 30.23 -30.16 48.24
CA LEU A 8 29.98 -29.31 47.07
C LEU A 8 28.57 -28.67 46.99
N ARG A 9 28.49 -27.34 47.06
CA ARG A 9 27.37 -26.55 46.53
C ARG A 9 27.64 -26.26 45.04
N PRO A 10 26.69 -26.50 44.12
CA PRO A 10 26.81 -26.03 42.73
C PRO A 10 26.99 -24.50 42.68
N ARG A 11 27.78 -24.00 41.73
CA ARG A 11 27.78 -22.56 41.43
C ARG A 11 26.47 -22.24 40.72
N GLU A 12 25.68 -21.35 41.29
CA GLU A 12 24.56 -20.73 40.59
C GLU A 12 25.11 -20.05 39.31
N PRO A 13 24.43 -20.17 38.16
CA PRO A 13 24.81 -19.41 36.99
C PRO A 13 24.59 -17.93 37.30
N LYS A 14 25.67 -17.14 37.34
CA LYS A 14 25.55 -15.69 37.30
C LYS A 14 24.84 -15.33 36.00
N LEU A 15 23.72 -14.63 36.10
CA LEU A 15 23.10 -13.97 34.96
C LEU A 15 24.14 -13.07 34.27
N PRO A 16 24.26 -13.09 32.94
CA PRO A 16 25.13 -12.17 32.23
C PRO A 16 24.68 -10.72 32.50
N LEU A 17 25.65 -9.81 32.60
CA LEU A 17 25.38 -8.38 32.77
C LEU A 17 24.95 -7.79 31.44
N TYR A 18 23.66 -7.89 31.14
CA TYR A 18 23.04 -7.11 30.06
C TYR A 18 23.32 -5.62 30.29
N GLN A 19 23.88 -4.95 29.29
CA GLN A 19 24.05 -3.51 29.32
C GLN A 19 22.66 -2.85 29.22
N LYS A 20 22.08 -2.51 30.38
CA LYS A 20 21.02 -1.49 30.43
C LYS A 20 21.63 -0.17 29.98
N VAL A 21 21.42 0.18 28.72
CA VAL A 21 21.74 1.51 28.19
C VAL A 21 20.79 2.49 28.88
N ASN A 22 21.28 3.18 29.90
CA ASN A 22 20.60 4.35 30.45
C ASN A 22 20.68 5.45 29.39
N SER A 23 19.63 5.61 28.59
CA SER A 23 19.50 6.61 27.53
C SER A 23 19.73 8.03 28.08
N PRO A 24 20.81 8.74 27.70
CA PRO A 24 21.12 10.08 28.20
C PRO A 24 20.35 11.17 27.42
N SER A 25 19.11 10.90 27.05
CA SER A 25 18.23 11.79 26.31
C SER A 25 16.76 11.51 26.68
N LYS A 26 16.25 12.28 27.64
CA LYS A 26 14.83 12.63 27.63
C LYS A 26 14.69 13.77 26.64
N GLU A 27 13.69 13.70 25.76
CA GLU A 27 13.42 14.66 24.66
C GLU A 27 14.41 14.64 23.48
N ARG A 28 14.08 13.83 22.47
CA ARG A 28 13.66 14.34 21.15
C ARG A 28 12.77 13.30 20.47
N TYR A 29 11.67 13.75 19.87
CA TYR A 29 10.84 12.92 18.99
C TYR A 29 11.50 12.82 17.60
N SER A 30 11.11 11.81 16.83
CA SER A 30 11.39 11.75 15.39
C SER A 30 10.43 12.71 14.68
N ASP A 31 10.95 13.61 13.85
CA ASP A 31 10.12 14.47 13.01
C ASP A 31 9.64 13.71 11.75
N ASP A 32 8.70 12.78 11.94
CA ASP A 32 7.80 12.27 10.90
C ASP A 32 6.33 12.54 11.27
N ASP A 33 5.94 13.82 11.24
CA ASP A 33 4.66 14.36 11.69
C ASP A 33 3.44 13.87 10.87
N TYR A 34 2.73 12.91 11.47
CA TYR A 34 1.36 12.52 11.14
C TYR A 34 0.41 12.76 12.33
N SER A 35 0.56 13.86 13.06
CA SER A 35 -0.47 14.30 14.00
C SER A 35 -1.70 14.82 13.25
N THR A 36 -2.88 14.55 13.78
CA THR A 36 -4.16 15.07 13.28
C THR A 36 -4.86 15.79 14.42
N ASP A 37 -4.40 17.01 14.69
CA ASP A 37 -4.96 17.87 15.73
C ASP A 37 -5.96 18.85 15.10
N GLU A 38 -7.24 18.47 15.13
CA GLU A 38 -8.38 19.37 14.85
C GLU A 38 -8.69 20.23 16.09
N GLU A 39 -8.28 21.51 16.08
CA GLU A 39 -8.97 22.55 16.89
C GLU A 39 -9.37 23.73 16.00
N ASP A 40 -10.65 23.80 15.64
CA ASP A 40 -11.28 24.98 15.05
C ASP A 40 -11.34 26.11 16.10
N ASP A 41 -10.89 27.32 15.73
CA ASP A 41 -11.68 28.51 16.06
C ASP A 41 -11.59 29.57 14.95
N TYR A 42 -12.70 30.27 14.73
CA TYR A 42 -12.87 31.29 13.69
C TYR A 42 -13.12 32.64 14.37
N ASP A 43 -12.26 33.62 14.10
CA ASP A 43 -12.67 35.03 14.15
C ASP A 43 -11.91 35.84 13.09
N ASP A 44 -12.56 36.86 12.53
CA ASP A 44 -12.22 37.46 11.23
C ASP A 44 -12.13 39.00 11.31
N GLU A 45 -11.56 39.62 10.26
CA GLU A 45 -11.57 41.07 10.01
C GLU A 45 -10.74 41.93 11.04
N PRO A 46 -10.54 43.27 10.86
CA PRO A 46 -9.35 43.70 10.12
C PRO A 46 -8.64 44.96 10.68
N TYR A 47 -7.34 45.17 10.39
CA TYR A 47 -6.84 46.56 10.24
C TYR A 47 -5.62 46.72 9.31
N SER A 48 -5.42 47.96 8.84
CA SER A 48 -4.55 48.35 7.71
C SER A 48 -3.11 48.73 8.09
N PRO A 49 -2.15 48.75 7.12
CA PRO A 49 -0.72 48.72 7.42
C PRO A 49 -0.01 50.09 7.51
N GLU A 50 1.07 50.10 8.29
CA GLU A 50 2.21 51.02 8.22
C GLU A 50 3.47 50.22 7.84
N SER A 51 4.47 50.71 7.10
CA SER A 51 4.60 51.98 6.36
C SER A 51 5.52 51.79 5.13
N SER A 52 5.37 52.62 4.10
CA SER A 52 6.13 52.53 2.84
C SER A 52 7.18 53.64 2.69
N SER A 53 8.41 53.31 2.27
CA SER A 53 9.47 54.28 1.99
C SER A 53 9.62 54.63 0.49
N ALA A 54 9.29 55.89 0.16
CA ALA A 54 9.77 56.76 -0.94
C ALA A 54 10.07 56.20 -2.37
N GLY A 55 9.53 56.83 -3.42
CA GLY A 55 9.87 56.42 -4.80
C GLY A 55 9.57 57.28 -6.05
N SER A 56 9.00 58.50 -5.99
CA SER A 56 8.69 59.33 -7.20
C SER A 56 7.59 58.72 -8.13
N SER A 57 7.00 59.39 -9.14
CA SER A 57 7.17 60.75 -9.69
C SER A 57 5.82 61.35 -10.15
N ARG A 58 5.78 62.62 -10.58
CA ARG A 58 4.60 63.30 -11.17
C ARG A 58 4.92 63.80 -12.57
N HIS A 59 3.99 63.71 -13.54
CA HIS A 59 3.40 64.90 -14.21
C HIS A 59 2.35 64.60 -15.33
N THR A 60 1.12 65.08 -15.09
CA THR A 60 0.20 65.83 -16.00
C THR A 60 0.21 65.68 -17.53
N SER A 61 -1.00 65.67 -18.10
CA SER A 61 -1.37 66.53 -19.26
C SER A 61 -2.89 66.76 -19.32
N GLY A 62 -3.33 67.91 -19.84
CA GLY A 62 -4.76 68.23 -20.04
C GLY A 62 -5.02 69.64 -20.61
N SER A 63 -6.13 69.80 -21.34
CA SER A 63 -6.64 71.04 -21.95
C SER A 63 -8.20 70.97 -21.95
N ALA A 64 -8.98 71.97 -21.51
CA ALA A 64 -9.10 73.39 -21.89
C ALA A 64 -9.89 73.61 -23.21
N ASN A 65 -10.89 74.50 -23.33
CA ASN A 65 -11.68 75.29 -22.36
C ASN A 65 -12.94 75.91 -23.06
N SER A 66 -13.81 76.64 -22.34
CA SER A 66 -15.01 77.41 -22.81
C SER A 66 -16.22 76.57 -23.31
N GLY A 67 -17.47 77.09 -23.43
CA GLY A 67 -18.01 78.45 -23.23
C GLY A 67 -19.56 78.46 -23.16
N LEU A 68 -20.19 79.62 -22.94
CA LEU A 68 -21.61 79.80 -22.55
C LEU A 68 -22.59 80.03 -23.75
N LEU A 69 -23.83 79.51 -23.70
CA LEU A 69 -25.15 80.18 -23.98
C LEU A 69 -26.31 79.29 -24.54
N MET A 70 -27.54 79.56 -24.03
CA MET A 70 -28.91 79.49 -24.63
C MET A 70 -29.45 78.29 -25.47
N LEU A 71 -30.46 77.59 -24.90
CA LEU A 71 -31.87 77.38 -25.37
C LEU A 71 -32.27 77.46 -26.88
N PRO A 72 -33.42 76.84 -27.31
CA PRO A 72 -34.13 75.63 -26.83
C PRO A 72 -34.79 74.71 -27.92
N SER A 73 -35.26 73.51 -27.50
CA SER A 73 -36.49 72.80 -27.95
C SER A 73 -36.86 72.66 -29.45
N HIS A 74 -37.04 71.41 -29.94
CA HIS A 74 -38.25 71.07 -30.72
C HIS A 74 -38.73 69.61 -30.60
N LYS A 75 -39.98 69.35 -31.04
CA LYS A 75 -40.84 68.21 -30.65
C LYS A 75 -40.79 67.00 -31.59
N LYS A 76 -41.03 65.78 -31.06
CA LYS A 76 -41.63 64.64 -31.79
C LYS A 76 -42.83 64.08 -31.01
N LYS A 77 -43.82 63.51 -31.71
CA LYS A 77 -45.11 63.02 -31.15
C LYS A 77 -45.10 61.49 -30.95
N PRO A 78 -45.84 60.93 -29.96
CA PRO A 78 -45.90 59.48 -29.71
C PRO A 78 -47.22 58.80 -30.14
N ILE A 79 -47.15 57.53 -30.58
CA ILE A 79 -48.26 56.54 -30.71
C ILE A 79 -47.63 55.11 -30.62
N PRO A 80 -48.34 54.04 -30.21
CA PRO A 80 -48.82 53.82 -28.84
C PRO A 80 -48.40 52.48 -28.18
N LEU A 81 -48.48 52.47 -26.85
CA LEU A 81 -48.88 51.38 -25.93
C LEU A 81 -48.78 49.89 -26.37
N ARG A 82 -48.05 49.10 -25.55
CA ARG A 82 -48.45 47.72 -25.21
C ARG A 82 -48.52 47.59 -23.67
N ARG A 83 -49.57 46.94 -23.15
CA ARG A 83 -49.83 46.82 -21.70
C ARG A 83 -48.74 46.01 -20.97
N ARG A 84 -48.36 46.46 -19.77
CA ARG A 84 -47.96 45.60 -18.63
C ARG A 84 -48.65 46.11 -17.36
N LEU A 85 -48.91 45.21 -16.42
CA LEU A 85 -49.56 45.53 -15.15
C LEU A 85 -48.55 46.11 -14.16
N TYR A 86 -49.02 46.98 -13.26
CA TYR A 86 -48.28 47.37 -12.05
C TYR A 86 -48.77 46.52 -10.86
N PRO A 87 -47.88 45.96 -10.04
CA PRO A 87 -48.24 45.48 -8.71
C PRO A 87 -48.58 46.65 -7.78
N TYR A 88 -49.37 46.37 -6.75
CA TYR A 88 -49.97 47.35 -5.84
C TYR A 88 -48.93 48.05 -4.95
N ARG A 89 -48.98 49.39 -4.85
CA ARG A 89 -48.02 50.19 -4.08
C ARG A 89 -48.54 50.42 -2.66
N VAL A 90 -47.95 49.71 -1.69
CA VAL A 90 -48.37 49.74 -0.28
C VAL A 90 -48.25 51.17 0.32
N PRO A 91 -49.24 51.67 1.08
CA PRO A 91 -49.21 53.05 1.59
C PRO A 91 -48.06 53.34 2.56
N ASN A 92 -47.38 54.47 2.36
CA ASN A 92 -46.17 54.89 3.08
C ASN A 92 -46.24 54.84 4.62
N LYS A 93 -47.44 54.90 5.23
CA LYS A 93 -47.60 54.73 6.68
C LYS A 93 -47.29 53.30 7.13
N VAL A 94 -47.78 52.30 6.39
CA VAL A 94 -47.58 50.86 6.70
C VAL A 94 -46.10 50.52 6.59
N THR A 95 -45.45 50.94 5.51
CA THR A 95 -43.99 50.76 5.32
C THR A 95 -43.19 51.42 6.44
N ARG A 96 -43.60 52.60 6.93
CA ARG A 96 -42.89 53.28 8.03
C ARG A 96 -42.97 52.50 9.34
N TYR A 97 -44.14 51.98 9.71
CA TYR A 97 -44.27 51.11 10.89
C TYR A 97 -43.52 49.79 10.71
N LEU A 98 -43.55 49.18 9.52
CA LEU A 98 -42.83 47.93 9.23
C LEU A 98 -41.31 48.12 9.34
N PHE A 99 -40.76 49.22 8.80
CA PHE A 99 -39.36 49.59 9.00
C PHE A 99 -39.03 49.83 10.47
N CYS A 100 -39.90 50.52 11.23
CA CYS A 100 -39.69 50.66 12.68
C CYS A 100 -39.66 49.31 13.39
N THR A 101 -40.59 48.38 13.12
CA THR A 101 -40.59 47.06 13.75
C THR A 101 -39.36 46.22 13.37
N VAL A 102 -38.89 46.30 12.12
CA VAL A 102 -37.66 45.61 11.68
C VAL A 102 -36.43 46.21 12.37
N ILE A 103 -36.33 47.53 12.48
CA ILE A 103 -35.23 48.20 13.20
C ILE A 103 -35.27 47.85 14.70
N THR A 104 -36.44 47.84 15.34
CA THR A 104 -36.56 47.41 16.75
C THR A 104 -36.19 45.93 16.92
N PHE A 105 -36.58 45.05 16.00
CA PHE A 105 -36.19 43.64 16.02
C PHE A 105 -34.67 43.47 15.87
N ILE A 106 -34.03 44.18 14.94
CA ILE A 106 -32.57 44.16 14.76
C ILE A 106 -31.87 44.69 16.03
N ILE A 107 -32.36 45.77 16.64
CA ILE A 107 -31.79 46.29 17.90
C ILE A 107 -31.93 45.28 19.04
N VAL A 108 -33.09 44.61 19.17
CA VAL A 108 -33.28 43.55 20.17
C VAL A 108 -32.38 42.34 19.88
N MET A 109 -32.19 41.96 18.62
CA MET A 109 -31.29 40.88 18.21
C MET A 109 -29.82 41.22 18.55
N VAL A 110 -29.35 42.42 18.18
CA VAL A 110 -27.98 42.89 18.49
C VAL A 110 -27.77 43.00 20.00
N LEU A 111 -28.71 43.54 20.76
CA LEU A 111 -28.62 43.57 22.23
C LEU A 111 -28.65 42.17 22.85
N SER A 112 -29.35 41.22 22.23
CA SER A 112 -29.35 39.82 22.68
C SER A 112 -28.03 39.11 22.36
N LEU A 113 -27.44 39.37 21.20
CA LEU A 113 -26.12 38.83 20.80
C LEU A 113 -24.98 39.44 21.62
N VAL A 114 -24.99 40.76 21.87
CA VAL A 114 -24.03 41.43 22.76
C VAL A 114 -24.19 40.90 24.20
N ARG A 115 -25.42 40.67 24.67
CA ARG A 115 -25.66 40.06 25.98
C ARG A 115 -25.21 38.60 26.04
N ALA A 116 -25.40 37.82 24.97
CA ALA A 116 -24.90 36.46 24.88
C ALA A 116 -23.37 36.45 24.90
N SER A 117 -22.71 37.22 24.04
CA SER A 117 -21.25 37.41 24.03
C SER A 117 -20.71 37.84 25.40
N GLN A 118 -21.34 38.79 26.08
CA GLN A 118 -20.94 39.20 27.43
C GLN A 118 -21.17 38.10 28.49
N VAL A 119 -22.18 37.24 28.33
CA VAL A 119 -22.44 36.10 29.22
C VAL A 119 -21.46 34.96 28.96
N GLU A 120 -21.12 34.66 27.71
CA GLU A 120 -20.08 33.67 27.37
C GLU A 120 -18.69 34.16 27.80
N ASN A 121 -18.33 35.41 27.51
CA ASN A 121 -17.07 35.99 28.00
C ASN A 121 -17.01 36.04 29.54
N TRP A 122 -18.14 36.24 30.23
CA TRP A 122 -18.21 36.15 31.69
C TRP A 122 -18.12 34.70 32.19
N LYS A 123 -18.65 33.70 31.49
CA LYS A 123 -18.44 32.27 31.80
C LYS A 123 -16.96 31.89 31.63
N VAL A 124 -16.35 32.26 30.51
CA VAL A 124 -14.93 32.03 30.19
C VAL A 124 -14.03 32.67 31.26
N ALA A 125 -14.22 33.96 31.55
CA ALA A 125 -13.44 34.68 32.55
C ALA A 125 -13.61 34.15 34.00
N ASN A 126 -14.68 33.40 34.28
CA ASN A 126 -14.91 32.74 35.58
C ASN A 126 -14.66 31.21 35.55
N GLY A 127 -13.99 30.69 34.51
CA GLY A 127 -13.63 29.27 34.42
C GLY A 127 -14.82 28.31 34.31
N LYS A 128 -15.96 28.78 33.80
CA LYS A 128 -17.18 27.99 33.53
C LYS A 128 -17.38 27.75 32.03
N VAL A 129 -16.32 27.29 31.37
CA VAL A 129 -16.46 26.53 30.13
C VAL A 129 -16.79 25.11 30.56
N ASP A 130 -18.05 24.69 30.39
CA ASP A 130 -18.36 23.27 30.34
C ASP A 130 -17.72 22.75 29.06
N ASN A 131 -16.56 22.10 29.19
CA ASN A 131 -15.83 21.50 28.06
C ASN A 131 -16.82 20.72 27.19
N ARG A 132 -16.83 20.96 25.87
CA ARG A 132 -17.59 20.10 24.95
C ARG A 132 -17.18 18.65 25.27
N PRO A 133 -18.11 17.73 25.58
CA PRO A 133 -17.74 16.35 25.84
C PRO A 133 -17.00 15.85 24.60
N PRO A 134 -15.84 15.19 24.75
CA PRO A 134 -15.05 14.74 23.61
C PRO A 134 -15.92 13.86 22.70
N PRO A 135 -15.69 13.89 21.38
CA PRO A 135 -16.47 13.06 20.45
C PRO A 135 -16.46 11.61 20.92
N PRO A 136 -17.62 10.91 20.90
CA PRO A 136 -17.71 9.58 21.46
C PRO A 136 -16.73 8.65 20.73
N PRO A 137 -15.99 7.79 21.45
CA PRO A 137 -14.91 7.00 20.86
C PRO A 137 -15.43 6.19 19.66
N PRO A 138 -14.66 6.15 18.55
CA PRO A 138 -14.99 5.43 17.34
C PRO A 138 -15.59 4.05 17.60
N ALA A 139 -16.60 3.67 16.84
CA ALA A 139 -17.39 2.45 17.11
C ALA A 139 -16.53 1.18 17.21
N TRP A 140 -15.43 1.12 16.46
CA TRP A 140 -14.52 -0.02 16.42
C TRP A 140 -13.72 -0.26 17.71
N GLU A 141 -13.43 0.80 18.48
CA GLU A 141 -12.67 0.69 19.74
C GLU A 141 -13.41 -0.13 20.80
N LYS A 142 -14.74 -0.24 20.66
CA LYS A 142 -15.64 -0.95 21.57
C LYS A 142 -15.63 -2.47 21.34
N PHE A 143 -15.13 -2.92 20.19
CA PHE A 143 -15.00 -4.34 19.90
C PHE A 143 -13.83 -4.95 20.67
N HIS A 144 -13.97 -6.21 21.09
CA HIS A 144 -12.93 -6.91 21.84
C HIS A 144 -11.73 -7.23 20.94
N PHE A 145 -10.51 -7.13 21.49
CA PHE A 145 -9.30 -7.62 20.84
C PHE A 145 -9.35 -9.13 20.62
N LEU A 146 -8.71 -9.59 19.55
CA LEU A 146 -8.52 -11.01 19.23
C LEU A 146 -7.25 -11.53 19.93
N GLU A 147 -7.38 -12.65 20.63
CA GLU A 147 -6.36 -13.19 21.54
C GLU A 147 -5.62 -14.38 20.94
N ARG A 148 -6.24 -15.12 20.02
CA ARG A 148 -5.72 -16.39 19.51
C ARG A 148 -4.65 -16.24 18.42
N TYR A 149 -4.39 -15.02 17.96
CA TYR A 149 -3.16 -14.66 17.25
C TYR A 149 -1.88 -15.03 18.03
N TYR A 150 -1.95 -15.00 19.36
CA TYR A 150 -0.82 -15.25 20.26
C TYR A 150 -0.74 -16.71 20.73
N GLY A 151 -1.46 -17.62 20.07
CA GLY A 151 -1.34 -19.07 20.25
C GLY A 151 0.01 -19.61 19.73
N GLY A 152 0.47 -20.72 20.31
CA GLY A 152 1.83 -21.23 20.08
C GLY A 152 1.94 -22.63 19.48
N LEU A 153 3.18 -23.01 19.11
CA LEU A 153 3.51 -24.28 18.44
C LEU A 153 3.04 -25.57 19.16
N GLN A 154 2.86 -25.58 20.49
CA GLN A 154 2.30 -26.74 21.21
C GLN A 154 0.78 -26.87 21.03
N ASN A 155 0.14 -25.93 20.34
CA ASN A 155 -1.30 -25.86 20.15
C ASN A 155 -1.70 -25.78 18.67
N LEU A 156 -0.83 -26.21 17.75
CA LEU A 156 -1.20 -26.38 16.35
C LEU A 156 -2.27 -27.46 16.18
N VAL A 157 -3.22 -27.19 15.28
CA VAL A 157 -4.24 -28.12 14.78
C VAL A 157 -4.24 -28.10 13.26
N THR A 158 -4.71 -29.15 12.60
CA THR A 158 -4.79 -29.13 11.12
C THR A 158 -5.77 -28.06 10.65
N PHE A 159 -5.61 -27.56 9.42
CA PHE A 159 -6.47 -26.50 8.89
C PHE A 159 -7.96 -26.91 8.81
N GLN A 160 -8.25 -28.21 8.73
CA GLN A 160 -9.61 -28.76 8.72
C GLN A 160 -10.23 -28.88 10.13
N GLU A 161 -9.40 -28.95 11.17
CA GLU A 161 -9.81 -28.97 12.59
C GLU A 161 -9.85 -27.57 13.20
N LEU A 162 -9.19 -26.60 12.56
CA LEU A 162 -9.12 -25.22 13.00
C LEU A 162 -10.53 -24.61 13.11
N LYS A 163 -10.85 -24.17 14.32
CA LYS A 163 -12.01 -23.30 14.60
C LYS A 163 -11.45 -21.92 14.90
N PRO A 164 -11.65 -20.91 14.06
CA PRO A 164 -11.12 -19.57 14.29
C PRO A 164 -11.90 -18.86 15.41
N GLU A 165 -11.22 -17.97 16.12
CA GLU A 165 -11.82 -17.02 17.07
C GLU A 165 -12.69 -15.97 16.35
N TRP A 166 -12.40 -15.70 15.07
CA TRP A 166 -13.13 -14.75 14.24
C TRP A 166 -12.81 -15.00 12.75
N PRO A 167 -13.76 -14.83 11.82
CA PRO A 167 -15.17 -14.43 12.00
C PRO A 167 -16.13 -15.61 12.26
N HIS A 168 -17.18 -15.38 13.04
CA HIS A 168 -18.19 -16.40 13.40
C HIS A 168 -19.38 -16.46 12.42
N VAL A 169 -19.13 -16.40 11.11
CA VAL A 169 -20.15 -16.24 10.04
C VAL A 169 -21.25 -17.33 10.05
N LYS A 170 -20.96 -18.50 10.63
CA LYS A 170 -21.87 -19.66 10.63
C LYS A 170 -22.83 -19.73 11.83
N ASP A 171 -22.58 -18.95 12.88
CA ASP A 171 -23.20 -19.14 14.20
C ASP A 171 -23.73 -17.84 14.86
N GLU A 172 -23.84 -16.70 14.15
CA GLU A 172 -24.45 -15.48 14.72
C GLU A 172 -25.98 -15.64 14.92
N PRO A 173 -26.50 -15.56 16.17
CA PRO A 173 -27.92 -15.71 16.44
C PRO A 173 -28.62 -14.35 16.49
N GLU A 174 -29.35 -14.01 15.43
CA GLU A 174 -30.48 -13.06 15.38
C GLU A 174 -30.33 -11.65 15.99
N MET A 175 -29.15 -11.22 16.45
CA MET A 175 -28.95 -9.95 17.17
C MET A 175 -29.03 -8.68 16.29
N LEU A 176 -29.35 -8.84 15.00
CA LEU A 176 -29.70 -7.79 14.04
C LEU A 176 -31.14 -7.92 13.49
N SER A 177 -31.94 -8.86 14.01
CA SER A 177 -33.34 -9.09 13.59
C SER A 177 -34.32 -8.10 14.20
N GLU A 178 -34.17 -7.76 15.49
CA GLU A 178 -34.97 -6.73 16.16
C GLU A 178 -34.50 -5.31 15.80
N GLY A 179 -34.73 -4.88 14.56
CA GLY A 179 -34.51 -3.46 14.20
C GLY A 179 -34.36 -3.07 12.73
N ASN A 180 -34.56 -3.96 11.74
CA ASN A 180 -34.40 -3.60 10.33
C ASN A 180 -35.54 -4.13 9.44
N ASP A 181 -36.51 -3.27 9.10
CA ASP A 181 -37.54 -3.55 8.08
C ASP A 181 -37.01 -3.37 6.63
N TRP A 182 -35.68 -3.28 6.49
CA TRP A 182 -34.96 -2.99 5.23
C TRP A 182 -34.70 -4.22 4.35
N SER A 183 -34.72 -5.42 4.91
CA SER A 183 -34.39 -6.65 4.17
C SER A 183 -35.48 -7.12 3.20
N LYS A 184 -36.72 -6.67 3.37
CA LYS A 184 -37.88 -7.09 2.55
C LYS A 184 -37.96 -6.44 1.16
N GLN A 185 -37.17 -5.40 0.87
CA GLN A 185 -37.29 -4.65 -0.40
C GLN A 185 -36.54 -5.27 -1.59
N ASN A 186 -35.78 -6.35 -1.41
CA ASN A 186 -35.02 -7.01 -2.49
C ASN A 186 -35.60 -8.36 -2.95
N GLU A 187 -36.77 -8.78 -2.47
CA GLU A 187 -37.52 -9.88 -3.11
C GLU A 187 -38.18 -9.41 -4.40
N ILE A 188 -37.56 -9.69 -5.55
CA ILE A 188 -38.22 -9.57 -6.86
C ILE A 188 -39.27 -10.69 -6.97
N LYS A 189 -40.49 -10.40 -6.54
CA LYS A 189 -41.64 -11.28 -6.82
C LYS A 189 -41.97 -11.21 -8.30
N SER A 190 -42.16 -12.39 -8.89
CA SER A 190 -42.62 -12.55 -10.27
C SER A 190 -44.15 -12.57 -10.25
N ASP A 191 -44.76 -11.42 -10.53
CA ASP A 191 -46.22 -11.33 -10.64
C ASP A 191 -46.71 -12.12 -11.86
N ASN A 192 -47.71 -12.98 -11.63
CA ASN A 192 -48.41 -13.71 -12.67
C ASN A 192 -49.87 -13.91 -12.22
N ASP A 193 -50.76 -13.07 -12.77
CA ASP A 193 -52.23 -13.13 -12.83
C ASP A 193 -53.09 -13.47 -11.59
N SER A 194 -53.98 -12.50 -11.31
CA SER A 194 -55.45 -12.66 -11.13
C SER A 194 -56.12 -12.83 -9.74
N ASP A 195 -57.13 -11.97 -9.58
CA ASP A 195 -58.45 -12.09 -8.95
C ASP A 195 -58.71 -12.09 -7.42
N GLU A 196 -59.53 -11.09 -7.05
CA GLU A 196 -60.56 -11.00 -6.00
C GLU A 196 -60.42 -11.78 -4.66
N THR A 197 -60.31 -11.06 -3.54
CA THR A 197 -61.53 -10.68 -2.74
C THR A 197 -61.27 -9.76 -1.53
N ASP A 198 -61.97 -8.63 -1.56
CA ASP A 198 -62.61 -7.86 -0.47
C ASP A 198 -62.51 -8.24 1.03
N LYS A 199 -62.42 -7.17 1.85
CA LYS A 199 -63.02 -6.97 3.21
C LYS A 199 -62.49 -7.75 4.44
N ALA A 200 -61.66 -7.07 5.24
CA ALA A 200 -61.81 -6.96 6.70
C ALA A 200 -60.84 -5.91 7.30
N ALA A 201 -61.20 -4.62 7.32
CA ALA A 201 -60.34 -3.56 7.84
C ALA A 201 -61.13 -2.35 8.37
N THR A 202 -61.94 -2.53 9.41
CA THR A 202 -62.54 -1.43 10.21
C THR A 202 -63.22 -1.96 11.48
N GLU A 203 -62.45 -2.15 12.56
CA GLU A 203 -62.87 -2.17 13.98
C GLU A 203 -61.60 -2.30 14.87
N GLU A 204 -61.68 -1.97 16.17
CA GLU A 204 -60.56 -1.94 17.16
C GLU A 204 -59.54 -0.78 17.11
N ILE A 205 -59.99 0.47 16.89
CA ILE A 205 -59.21 1.69 17.27
C ILE A 205 -59.88 2.50 18.43
N GLU A 206 -61.07 2.12 18.88
CA GLU A 206 -61.82 2.82 19.94
C GLU A 206 -61.91 2.02 21.26
N ALA A 207 -60.76 1.64 21.85
CA ALA A 207 -60.70 0.90 23.13
C ALA A 207 -59.75 1.48 24.20
N GLU A 208 -58.87 2.44 23.89
CA GLU A 208 -57.99 3.08 24.90
C GLU A 208 -58.71 4.19 25.69
N ALA A 209 -59.59 3.82 26.63
CA ALA A 209 -60.30 4.81 27.46
C ALA A 209 -60.70 4.33 28.87
N GLN A 210 -59.75 3.94 29.73
CA GLN A 210 -59.78 3.86 31.23
C GLN A 210 -58.56 3.01 31.67
N GLY A 211 -57.57 3.47 32.45
CA GLY A 211 -57.62 3.80 33.90
C GLY A 211 -57.40 2.53 34.77
N THR A 212 -56.53 2.45 35.79
CA THR A 212 -55.78 3.48 36.54
C THR A 212 -54.69 2.89 37.48
N LYS A 213 -53.62 3.65 37.77
CA LYS A 213 -52.78 3.65 39.01
C LYS A 213 -51.86 2.46 39.36
N SER A 214 -50.86 2.78 40.19
CA SER A 214 -49.68 2.02 40.66
C SER A 214 -49.62 2.02 42.22
N PRO A 215 -48.49 1.79 42.96
CA PRO A 215 -47.37 0.83 42.89
C PRO A 215 -47.11 0.07 44.25
N LYS A 216 -46.16 -0.89 44.31
CA LYS A 216 -45.24 -1.30 45.45
C LYS A 216 -44.67 -2.73 45.24
N LYS A 217 -43.75 -3.30 46.04
CA LYS A 217 -42.45 -2.89 46.68
C LYS A 217 -42.06 -3.96 47.71
N GLU A 218 -40.87 -4.57 47.60
CA GLU A 218 -40.21 -5.45 48.62
C GLU A 218 -40.99 -6.77 48.97
N THR A 219 -40.44 -7.83 49.58
CA THR A 219 -39.06 -8.16 50.04
C THR A 219 -38.79 -9.68 49.94
N ARG A 220 -37.56 -10.07 49.60
CA ARG A 220 -36.67 -11.01 50.32
C ARG A 220 -37.29 -11.98 51.37
N ASP A 221 -37.07 -13.30 51.23
CA ASP A 221 -36.17 -14.14 52.08
C ASP A 221 -36.13 -15.63 51.66
N GLU A 222 -35.15 -16.37 52.19
CA GLU A 222 -34.91 -17.84 52.09
C GLU A 222 -35.97 -18.67 52.87
N PRO A 223 -36.18 -20.00 52.65
CA PRO A 223 -35.12 -21.02 52.77
C PRO A 223 -35.26 -22.40 52.04
N LYS A 224 -34.25 -23.26 52.26
CA LYS A 224 -34.18 -24.73 52.06
C LYS A 224 -34.45 -25.45 53.43
N PRO A 225 -34.42 -26.80 53.61
CA PRO A 225 -34.26 -27.95 52.70
C PRO A 225 -35.23 -29.16 53.01
N THR A 226 -34.81 -30.39 52.67
CA THR A 226 -35.26 -31.74 53.13
C THR A 226 -36.54 -32.37 52.53
N ASP A 227 -36.78 -33.70 52.50
CA ASP A 227 -36.04 -35.01 52.33
C ASP A 227 -37.11 -36.16 52.44
N ASP A 228 -37.00 -37.48 52.18
CA ASP A 228 -36.01 -38.49 51.73
C ASP A 228 -36.80 -39.59 50.93
N ALA A 229 -36.10 -40.58 50.34
CA ALA A 229 -36.53 -42.00 50.21
C ALA A 229 -37.60 -42.44 49.17
N LYS A 230 -37.57 -43.67 48.60
CA LYS A 230 -36.52 -44.74 48.58
C LYS A 230 -36.78 -45.86 47.54
N GLN A 231 -35.72 -46.64 47.26
CA GLN A 231 -35.70 -48.06 46.78
C GLN A 231 -36.24 -48.34 45.34
N GLU A 232 -35.95 -49.43 44.61
CA GLU A 232 -34.88 -50.49 44.56
C GLU A 232 -35.05 -51.25 43.21
N THR A 233 -34.19 -52.15 42.69
CA THR A 233 -32.84 -52.74 42.97
C THR A 233 -32.03 -52.66 41.65
N LYS A 234 -30.70 -52.83 41.51
CA LYS A 234 -29.63 -53.72 42.05
C LYS A 234 -29.51 -55.11 41.40
N GLU A 235 -28.50 -55.26 40.56
CA GLU A 235 -27.62 -56.43 40.52
C GLU A 235 -26.16 -55.92 40.51
N ASP A 236 -25.13 -56.78 40.51
CA ASP A 236 -23.76 -56.38 40.85
C ASP A 236 -22.70 -57.31 40.21
N ALA A 237 -21.73 -56.78 39.45
CA ALA A 237 -20.67 -57.54 38.78
C ALA A 237 -19.25 -56.93 38.95
N THR A 238 -18.87 -56.72 40.21
CA THR A 238 -17.50 -56.78 40.76
C THR A 238 -16.35 -56.08 40.00
N LYS A 239 -15.86 -54.98 40.58
CA LYS A 239 -14.42 -54.65 40.64
C LYS A 239 -13.86 -55.10 41.99
N GLU A 240 -12.60 -55.52 42.03
CA GLU A 240 -11.76 -55.38 43.24
C GLU A 240 -10.76 -54.23 43.09
N LYS A 241 -10.20 -53.78 44.21
CA LYS A 241 -9.27 -52.65 44.31
C LYS A 241 -7.89 -53.14 44.75
N GLU A 242 -6.85 -52.41 44.37
CA GLU A 242 -5.71 -52.17 45.26
C GLU A 242 -5.43 -50.66 45.36
N ASP A 243 -4.91 -50.25 46.51
CA ASP A 243 -4.43 -48.89 46.75
C ASP A 243 -3.10 -48.61 46.03
N LYS A 244 -2.94 -47.36 45.56
CA LYS A 244 -1.63 -46.69 45.65
C LYS A 244 -1.76 -45.17 45.72
N SER A 245 -1.13 -44.65 46.78
CA SER A 245 -0.38 -43.40 46.89
C SER A 245 -0.49 -42.34 45.78
N LYS A 246 -0.61 -41.08 46.23
CA LYS A 246 -0.14 -39.90 45.50
C LYS A 246 1.22 -40.18 44.82
N ASP A 247 1.33 -39.78 43.56
CA ASP A 247 2.60 -39.43 42.93
C ASP A 247 2.40 -38.10 42.20
N ASP A 248 3.44 -37.26 42.17
CA ASP A 248 3.36 -35.91 41.63
C ASP A 248 3.45 -35.97 40.10
N SER A 249 2.29 -35.98 39.44
CA SER A 249 2.19 -35.96 37.98
C SER A 249 2.75 -34.63 37.43
N LYS A 250 4.05 -34.62 37.16
CA LYS A 250 4.75 -33.55 36.42
C LYS A 250 3.96 -33.21 35.16
N PRO A 251 3.85 -31.93 34.77
CA PRO A 251 3.13 -31.55 33.57
C PRO A 251 3.73 -32.28 32.36
N VAL A 252 2.90 -33.05 31.67
CA VAL A 252 3.28 -33.69 30.40
C VAL A 252 3.44 -32.57 29.38
N LYS A 253 4.68 -32.10 29.19
CA LYS A 253 5.02 -31.19 28.08
C LYS A 253 4.54 -31.84 26.78
N LYS A 254 3.66 -31.17 26.05
CA LYS A 254 3.33 -31.59 24.68
C LYS A 254 4.63 -31.54 23.87
N LYS A 255 5.00 -32.65 23.25
CA LYS A 255 6.16 -32.68 22.35
C LYS A 255 5.92 -31.68 21.20
N LEU A 256 6.89 -30.82 20.95
CA LEU A 256 6.83 -29.85 19.84
C LEU A 256 6.53 -30.58 18.51
N PRO A 257 5.64 -30.04 17.65
CA PRO A 257 5.44 -30.58 16.30
C PRO A 257 6.75 -30.56 15.50
N LYS A 258 6.92 -31.53 14.61
CA LYS A 258 8.06 -31.56 13.68
C LYS A 258 7.86 -30.46 12.63
N SER A 259 8.87 -29.62 12.41
CA SER A 259 8.91 -28.74 11.25
C SER A 259 9.22 -29.52 9.97
N ASN A 260 8.80 -28.97 8.84
CA ASN A 260 9.07 -29.46 7.50
C ASN A 260 9.94 -28.46 6.73
N ASP A 261 10.61 -28.94 5.70
CA ASP A 261 11.50 -28.14 4.85
C ASP A 261 10.70 -27.40 3.78
N TRP A 262 10.98 -26.13 3.49
CA TRP A 262 10.28 -25.43 2.40
C TRP A 262 10.42 -26.15 1.04
N SER A 263 11.54 -26.85 0.80
CA SER A 263 11.72 -27.73 -0.37
C SER A 263 10.82 -28.98 -0.39
N GLU A 264 10.08 -29.25 0.69
CA GLU A 264 9.07 -30.30 0.82
C GLU A 264 7.62 -29.77 0.65
N TYR A 265 7.38 -28.44 0.58
CA TYR A 265 6.02 -27.88 0.36
C TYR A 265 5.60 -27.96 -1.12
N ALA A 266 4.50 -28.66 -1.42
CA ALA A 266 4.11 -29.00 -2.79
C ALA A 266 3.57 -27.82 -3.62
N ASN A 267 2.88 -26.86 -2.98
CA ASN A 267 2.24 -25.73 -3.67
C ASN A 267 3.11 -24.45 -3.66
N ARG A 268 4.44 -24.59 -3.58
CA ARG A 268 5.36 -23.45 -3.76
C ARG A 268 5.50 -23.09 -5.23
N SER A 269 5.88 -21.85 -5.47
CA SER A 269 6.43 -21.40 -6.76
C SER A 269 7.84 -21.95 -6.94
N GLU A 270 8.14 -22.51 -8.12
CA GLU A 270 9.48 -22.93 -8.52
C GLU A 270 9.88 -22.27 -9.85
N GLU A 271 11.16 -21.94 -9.98
CA GLU A 271 11.72 -21.31 -11.18
C GLU A 271 12.43 -22.37 -12.04
N THR A 272 11.97 -22.60 -13.26
CA THR A 272 12.48 -23.68 -14.12
C THR A 272 13.76 -23.29 -14.86
N GLY A 273 14.70 -24.25 -14.99
CA GLY A 273 15.92 -24.08 -15.80
C GLY A 273 17.01 -23.22 -15.16
N VAL A 274 16.89 -22.90 -13.88
CA VAL A 274 17.88 -22.17 -13.08
C VAL A 274 19.21 -22.93 -13.04
N GLN A 275 20.32 -22.23 -13.29
CA GLN A 275 21.64 -22.66 -12.82
C GLN A 275 21.80 -22.22 -11.37
N GLU A 276 22.12 -23.16 -10.50
CA GLU A 276 22.13 -22.95 -9.05
C GLU A 276 23.15 -21.87 -8.62
N CYS A 277 22.74 -21.01 -7.68
CA CYS A 277 23.52 -19.87 -7.21
C CYS A 277 24.01 -20.09 -5.77
N PHE A 278 25.21 -19.59 -5.48
CA PHE A 278 25.92 -19.77 -4.21
C PHE A 278 26.40 -18.41 -3.67
N LEU A 279 26.56 -18.30 -2.35
CA LEU A 279 26.99 -17.04 -1.75
C LEU A 279 28.48 -16.75 -2.01
N ASP A 280 29.32 -17.78 -2.04
CA ASP A 280 30.75 -17.73 -2.30
C ASP A 280 31.12 -17.84 -3.79
N ALA A 281 32.34 -17.43 -4.13
CA ALA A 281 32.87 -17.55 -5.49
C ALA A 281 33.22 -19.00 -5.89
N ASP A 282 33.51 -19.87 -4.90
CA ASP A 282 33.93 -21.26 -5.12
C ASP A 282 32.74 -22.25 -5.30
N GLY A 283 31.50 -21.79 -5.08
CA GLY A 283 30.28 -22.58 -5.31
C GLY A 283 29.95 -23.60 -4.21
N THR A 284 30.27 -23.28 -2.95
CA THR A 284 30.16 -24.19 -1.80
C THR A 284 29.11 -23.78 -0.76
N VAL A 285 28.87 -22.48 -0.59
CA VAL A 285 28.03 -21.92 0.47
C VAL A 285 26.59 -21.78 -0.02
N ARG A 286 25.73 -22.64 0.53
CA ARG A 286 24.27 -22.66 0.35
C ARG A 286 23.59 -22.06 1.57
N VAL A 287 22.50 -21.32 1.36
CA VAL A 287 21.63 -20.88 2.46
C VAL A 287 20.69 -22.03 2.87
N PRO A 288 20.45 -22.28 4.17
CA PRO A 288 19.42 -23.21 4.62
C PRO A 288 18.03 -22.87 4.07
N GLN A 289 17.16 -23.87 3.94
CA GLN A 289 15.77 -23.64 3.54
C GLN A 289 14.94 -23.13 4.73
N LEU A 290 13.89 -22.34 4.43
CA LEU A 290 12.88 -21.99 5.44
C LEU A 290 12.27 -23.26 6.04
N ARG A 291 11.81 -23.16 7.29
CA ARG A 291 11.12 -24.24 8.00
C ARG A 291 9.70 -23.80 8.33
N TYR A 292 8.73 -24.63 7.99
CA TYR A 292 7.31 -24.40 8.29
C TYR A 292 6.73 -25.52 9.15
N TYR A 293 5.55 -25.29 9.70
CA TYR A 293 4.75 -26.29 10.41
C TYR A 293 3.40 -26.42 9.73
N ASN A 294 2.84 -27.64 9.72
CA ASN A 294 1.51 -27.89 9.18
C ASN A 294 0.45 -27.44 10.19
N GLY A 295 -0.60 -26.80 9.69
CA GLY A 295 -1.69 -26.27 10.51
C GLY A 295 -1.44 -24.86 11.05
N ARG A 296 -2.33 -24.42 11.95
CA ARG A 296 -2.27 -23.13 12.65
C ARG A 296 -2.55 -23.33 14.15
N PRO A 297 -2.17 -22.40 15.04
CA PRO A 297 -2.59 -22.46 16.44
C PRO A 297 -4.11 -22.53 16.58
N GLN A 298 -4.63 -23.36 17.49
CA GLN A 298 -6.08 -23.46 17.73
C GLN A 298 -6.66 -22.07 18.06
N GLY A 299 -7.74 -21.71 17.38
CA GLY A 299 -8.39 -20.42 17.53
C GLY A 299 -7.84 -19.31 16.62
N PHE A 300 -6.71 -19.51 15.93
CA PHE A 300 -6.10 -18.45 15.12
C PHE A 300 -7.13 -17.84 14.14
N PRO A 301 -7.37 -16.50 14.18
CA PRO A 301 -8.38 -15.85 13.34
C PRO A 301 -8.13 -16.04 11.84
N GLU A 302 -9.20 -15.94 11.05
CA GLU A 302 -9.10 -15.82 9.59
C GLU A 302 -8.72 -14.38 9.19
N HIS A 303 -8.39 -14.20 7.92
CA HIS A 303 -8.09 -12.89 7.35
C HIS A 303 -9.40 -12.10 7.16
N ALA A 304 -9.39 -10.80 7.49
CA ALA A 304 -10.56 -9.94 7.33
C ALA A 304 -10.78 -9.57 5.86
N VAL A 305 -9.69 -9.28 5.16
CA VAL A 305 -9.65 -8.78 3.78
C VAL A 305 -8.69 -9.64 2.96
N GLY A 306 -8.96 -9.73 1.66
CA GLY A 306 -8.16 -10.49 0.70
C GLY A 306 -8.48 -11.97 0.72
N SER A 307 -7.62 -12.82 0.15
CA SER A 307 -7.73 -14.28 0.27
C SER A 307 -6.43 -15.01 -0.07
N TYR A 308 -6.17 -16.10 0.67
CA TYR A 308 -5.11 -17.04 0.32
C TYR A 308 -5.47 -17.85 -0.92
N GLU A 309 -6.69 -18.41 -0.98
CA GLU A 309 -7.21 -19.18 -2.12
C GLU A 309 -7.13 -18.39 -3.43
N THR A 310 -7.63 -17.14 -3.45
CA THR A 310 -7.63 -16.28 -4.65
C THR A 310 -6.22 -16.09 -5.23
N LEU A 311 -5.18 -16.09 -4.38
CA LEU A 311 -3.78 -15.91 -4.78
C LEU A 311 -2.97 -17.22 -4.78
N ASN A 312 -3.59 -18.37 -4.50
CA ASN A 312 -2.94 -19.66 -4.27
C ASN A 312 -1.80 -19.60 -3.21
N LEU A 313 -1.90 -18.69 -2.23
CA LEU A 313 -0.91 -18.56 -1.15
C LEU A 313 -1.07 -19.69 -0.11
N PRO A 314 -0.01 -20.07 0.63
CA PRO A 314 -0.10 -21.14 1.62
C PRO A 314 -0.99 -20.72 2.81
N GLU A 315 -2.18 -21.31 2.93
CA GLU A 315 -3.09 -21.02 4.05
C GLU A 315 -2.95 -22.02 5.21
N ASP A 316 -2.62 -23.27 4.88
CA ASP A 316 -2.63 -24.46 5.73
C ASP A 316 -1.37 -24.65 6.57
N ILE A 317 -0.44 -23.69 6.55
CA ILE A 317 0.87 -23.75 7.23
C ILE A 317 1.17 -22.47 8.02
N CYS A 318 2.14 -22.55 8.94
CA CYS A 318 2.66 -21.39 9.67
C CYS A 318 4.18 -21.44 9.87
N PHE A 319 4.78 -20.28 10.13
CA PHE A 319 6.20 -20.05 10.34
C PHE A 319 6.46 -19.43 11.72
N ASP A 320 7.49 -19.92 12.42
CA ASP A 320 8.05 -19.26 13.61
C ASP A 320 9.31 -18.47 13.24
N ARG A 321 9.77 -17.59 14.13
CA ARG A 321 10.94 -16.72 13.89
C ARG A 321 12.21 -17.48 13.49
N TYR A 322 12.44 -18.68 14.00
CA TYR A 322 13.59 -19.50 13.63
C TYR A 322 13.43 -20.14 12.26
N GLY A 323 12.25 -20.68 11.94
CA GLY A 323 11.96 -21.22 10.61
C GLY A 323 11.93 -20.16 9.50
N ARG A 324 11.59 -18.90 9.84
CA ARG A 324 11.58 -17.76 8.92
C ARG A 324 12.94 -17.07 8.76
N TYR A 325 13.68 -16.83 9.85
CA TYR A 325 14.91 -16.02 9.84
C TYR A 325 16.20 -16.74 10.27
N GLY A 326 16.10 -17.97 10.81
CA GLY A 326 17.27 -18.80 11.11
C GLY A 326 18.21 -19.06 9.92
N PRO A 327 17.73 -19.17 8.67
CA PRO A 327 18.61 -19.23 7.50
C PRO A 327 19.50 -17.99 7.29
N TYR A 328 19.10 -16.82 7.79
CA TYR A 328 19.67 -15.51 7.44
C TYR A 328 20.53 -14.87 8.54
N GLY A 329 20.81 -15.61 9.62
CA GLY A 329 21.68 -15.18 10.72
C GLY A 329 20.99 -15.08 12.09
N PHE A 330 19.67 -15.32 12.19
CA PHE A 330 18.94 -15.29 13.46
C PHE A 330 19.22 -16.55 14.29
N GLY A 331 19.36 -16.40 15.61
CA GLY A 331 19.50 -17.52 16.56
C GLY A 331 20.92 -18.08 16.71
N TYR A 332 21.95 -17.42 16.17
CA TYR A 332 23.35 -17.75 16.43
C TYR A 332 24.28 -16.52 16.37
N SER A 333 25.41 -16.62 17.06
CA SER A 333 26.27 -15.47 17.34
C SER A 333 27.05 -14.93 16.15
N SER A 334 27.37 -13.63 16.20
CA SER A 334 28.25 -12.94 15.25
C SER A 334 29.66 -13.53 15.19
N ARG A 335 30.15 -14.11 16.29
CA ARG A 335 31.40 -14.91 16.34
C ARG A 335 31.34 -16.13 15.41
N ASN A 336 30.15 -16.71 15.24
CA ASN A 336 29.83 -17.79 14.30
C ASN A 336 29.19 -17.28 12.99
N GLY A 337 29.29 -15.97 12.69
CA GLY A 337 28.81 -15.36 11.45
C GLY A 337 27.31 -15.08 11.35
N GLY A 338 26.58 -15.22 12.46
CA GLY A 338 25.18 -14.80 12.60
C GLY A 338 25.04 -13.34 13.02
N LEU A 339 23.92 -13.00 13.67
CA LEU A 339 23.60 -11.64 14.11
C LEU A 339 23.60 -11.45 15.64
N SER A 340 23.89 -12.49 16.43
CA SER A 340 23.82 -12.45 17.91
C SER A 340 22.47 -12.06 18.52
N VAL A 341 21.40 -12.19 17.74
CA VAL A 341 20.00 -11.98 18.16
C VAL A 341 19.24 -13.29 18.14
N GLY A 342 18.28 -13.44 19.06
CA GLY A 342 17.47 -14.67 19.18
C GLY A 342 18.21 -15.88 19.76
N GLU A 343 19.43 -15.71 20.28
CA GLU A 343 20.19 -16.78 20.95
C GLU A 343 19.60 -17.16 22.33
N HIS A 344 18.90 -16.22 22.94
CA HIS A 344 18.08 -16.38 24.15
C HIS A 344 16.59 -16.44 23.79
N GLY A 345 15.73 -16.85 24.73
CA GLY A 345 14.32 -17.13 24.46
C GLY A 345 14.03 -18.61 24.20
N GLN A 346 12.74 -18.95 24.14
CA GLN A 346 12.27 -20.32 23.93
C GLN A 346 12.62 -20.82 22.51
N LYS A 347 13.76 -21.49 22.38
CA LYS A 347 14.32 -22.01 21.12
C LYS A 347 14.19 -23.52 20.91
N GLU A 348 13.36 -24.22 21.68
CA GLU A 348 13.11 -25.67 21.50
C GLU A 348 12.76 -25.98 20.03
N GLY A 349 13.50 -26.91 19.41
CA GLY A 349 13.32 -27.32 18.02
C GLY A 349 13.94 -26.43 16.93
N SER A 350 14.58 -25.30 17.25
CA SER A 350 15.15 -24.38 16.24
C SER A 350 16.31 -24.98 15.44
N ASP A 351 17.11 -25.87 16.04
CA ASP A 351 18.29 -26.45 15.39
C ASP A 351 17.97 -27.26 14.11
N ALA A 352 16.71 -27.67 13.91
CA ALA A 352 16.21 -28.30 12.68
C ALA A 352 16.33 -27.41 11.42
N VAL A 353 16.57 -26.10 11.58
CA VAL A 353 16.93 -25.20 10.45
C VAL A 353 18.27 -25.61 9.84
N TRP A 354 19.23 -26.05 10.65
CA TRP A 354 20.61 -26.31 10.23
C TRP A 354 20.98 -27.81 10.21
N GLU A 355 19.98 -28.71 10.24
CA GLU A 355 20.16 -30.16 10.24
C GLU A 355 20.70 -30.69 8.89
N LYS A 356 20.22 -30.12 7.77
CA LYS A 356 20.64 -30.50 6.40
C LYS A 356 21.76 -29.61 5.85
N THR A 357 21.77 -28.33 6.21
CA THR A 357 22.65 -27.29 5.67
C THR A 357 23.28 -26.52 6.83
N PRO A 358 24.61 -26.33 6.88
CA PRO A 358 25.25 -25.65 7.99
C PRO A 358 24.83 -24.17 8.11
N ARG A 359 25.13 -23.57 9.27
CA ARG A 359 25.03 -22.12 9.48
C ARG A 359 25.94 -21.38 8.50
N VAL A 360 25.43 -20.29 7.92
CA VAL A 360 26.17 -19.41 7.00
C VAL A 360 26.94 -18.36 7.79
N ASP A 361 28.17 -18.07 7.38
CA ASP A 361 28.93 -16.92 7.86
C ASP A 361 28.70 -15.72 6.95
N TYR A 362 27.95 -14.73 7.44
CA TYR A 362 27.59 -13.55 6.65
C TYR A 362 28.65 -12.45 6.65
N ARG A 363 29.71 -12.54 7.47
CA ARG A 363 30.65 -11.44 7.73
C ARG A 363 31.48 -10.99 6.52
N GLN A 364 31.51 -11.76 5.45
CA GLN A 364 32.35 -11.52 4.26
C GLN A 364 31.57 -11.71 2.95
N ILE A 365 30.24 -11.49 2.98
CA ILE A 365 29.36 -11.63 1.81
C ILE A 365 29.14 -10.26 1.15
N ASP A 366 29.60 -10.08 -0.10
CA ASP A 366 29.14 -8.99 -0.99
C ASP A 366 27.87 -9.45 -1.71
N TRP A 367 26.69 -8.96 -1.29
CA TRP A 367 25.42 -9.33 -1.94
C TRP A 367 25.33 -8.87 -3.38
N ALA A 368 26.00 -7.78 -3.74
CA ALA A 368 26.08 -7.35 -5.13
C ALA A 368 26.93 -8.32 -5.96
N ASP A 369 27.96 -8.95 -5.39
CA ASP A 369 28.70 -10.01 -6.09
C ASP A 369 27.90 -11.29 -6.25
N VAL A 370 27.14 -11.67 -5.21
CA VAL A 370 26.20 -12.80 -5.27
C VAL A 370 25.20 -12.58 -6.41
N GLN A 371 24.57 -11.40 -6.47
CA GLN A 371 23.65 -11.02 -7.55
C GLN A 371 24.33 -11.05 -8.93
N ARG A 372 25.50 -10.41 -9.09
CA ARG A 372 26.27 -10.39 -10.35
C ARG A 372 26.65 -11.80 -10.83
N ARG A 373 27.17 -12.67 -9.95
CA ARG A 373 27.52 -14.06 -10.28
C ARG A 373 26.30 -14.88 -10.65
N CYS A 374 25.23 -14.77 -9.86
CA CYS A 374 24.00 -15.53 -10.06
C CYS A 374 23.32 -15.18 -11.40
N PHE A 375 23.19 -13.89 -11.71
CA PHE A 375 22.71 -13.44 -13.03
C PHE A 375 23.62 -13.93 -14.17
N LYS A 376 24.95 -13.83 -14.02
CA LYS A 376 25.90 -14.25 -15.07
C LYS A 376 25.80 -15.74 -15.40
N ALA A 377 25.64 -16.61 -14.40
CA ALA A 377 25.40 -18.04 -14.63
C ALA A 377 24.07 -18.31 -15.35
N ASN A 378 23.05 -17.50 -15.05
CA ASN A 378 21.70 -17.65 -15.59
C ASN A 378 21.40 -16.82 -16.85
N GLN A 379 22.37 -16.05 -17.37
CA GLN A 379 22.12 -14.98 -18.34
C GLN A 379 21.34 -15.43 -19.60
N ALA A 380 21.57 -16.66 -20.06
CA ALA A 380 20.92 -17.25 -21.22
C ALA A 380 19.40 -17.50 -21.06
N ARG A 381 18.84 -17.39 -19.85
CA ARG A 381 17.39 -17.47 -19.59
C ARG A 381 16.65 -16.16 -19.90
N PHE A 382 17.35 -15.03 -19.88
CA PHE A 382 16.74 -13.70 -19.92
C PHE A 382 16.72 -13.11 -21.34
N LYS A 383 15.92 -12.06 -21.53
CA LYS A 383 15.95 -11.26 -22.78
C LYS A 383 17.34 -10.67 -23.00
N GLU A 384 17.71 -10.48 -24.26
CA GLU A 384 18.90 -9.71 -24.60
C GLU A 384 18.82 -8.30 -24.00
N LEU A 385 19.92 -7.86 -23.39
CA LEU A 385 20.00 -6.53 -22.80
C LEU A 385 19.86 -5.47 -23.90
N PRO A 386 19.00 -4.44 -23.74
CA PRO A 386 18.89 -3.38 -24.73
C PRO A 386 20.25 -2.69 -24.92
N SER A 387 20.55 -2.30 -26.17
CA SER A 387 21.81 -1.64 -26.50
C SER A 387 22.00 -0.41 -25.61
N LYS A 388 23.03 -0.45 -24.74
CA LYS A 388 23.30 0.60 -23.74
C LYS A 388 23.35 1.97 -24.40
N ILE A 389 22.33 2.78 -24.12
CA ILE A 389 22.26 4.17 -24.56
C ILE A 389 23.34 4.92 -23.78
N GLN A 390 24.37 5.41 -24.47
CA GLN A 390 25.37 6.28 -23.85
C GLN A 390 24.67 7.55 -23.35
N THR A 391 24.40 7.64 -22.05
CA THR A 391 23.77 8.84 -21.50
C THR A 391 24.77 10.00 -21.63
N PRO A 392 24.40 11.15 -22.23
CA PRO A 392 25.29 12.29 -22.33
C PRO A 392 25.73 12.71 -20.90
N HIS A 393 27.01 13.05 -20.74
CA HIS A 393 27.57 13.46 -19.45
C HIS A 393 26.93 14.77 -18.96
N GLY A 394 25.86 14.65 -18.18
CA GLY A 394 25.16 15.76 -17.52
C GLY A 394 25.08 15.65 -16.00
N PHE A 395 25.10 14.42 -15.46
CA PHE A 395 25.22 14.12 -14.02
C PHE A 395 26.12 12.89 -13.85
N PHE A 396 26.92 12.88 -12.79
CA PHE A 396 27.77 11.73 -12.46
C PHE A 396 26.91 10.58 -11.93
N ALA A 397 26.68 9.58 -12.78
CA ALA A 397 26.20 8.25 -12.40
C ALA A 397 27.25 7.26 -12.93
N HIS A 398 28.00 6.63 -12.04
CA HIS A 398 29.14 5.79 -12.42
C HIS A 398 28.65 4.47 -13.03
N GLU A 399 29.13 4.15 -14.23
CA GLU A 399 29.10 2.77 -14.72
C GLU A 399 30.44 2.11 -14.36
N PRO A 400 30.46 0.97 -13.64
CA PRO A 400 31.71 0.35 -13.20
C PRO A 400 32.59 0.01 -14.40
N LYS A 401 33.71 0.75 -14.53
CA LYS A 401 34.66 0.59 -15.63
C LYS A 401 35.13 -0.88 -15.69
N PRO A 402 34.91 -1.61 -16.79
CA PRO A 402 35.33 -3.00 -16.87
C PRO A 402 36.85 -3.08 -16.74
N LYS A 403 37.34 -3.93 -15.83
CA LYS A 403 38.78 -4.21 -15.69
C LYS A 403 39.33 -4.63 -17.06
N ALA A 404 40.36 -3.93 -17.53
CA ALA A 404 40.95 -4.18 -18.84
C ALA A 404 41.42 -5.64 -18.94
N LEU A 405 40.90 -6.37 -19.93
CA LEU A 405 41.34 -7.74 -20.22
C LEU A 405 42.83 -7.72 -20.59
N PRO A 406 43.63 -8.71 -20.11
CA PRO A 406 45.04 -8.78 -20.45
C PRO A 406 45.21 -9.00 -21.96
N SER A 407 45.84 -8.02 -22.62
CA SER A 407 46.13 -8.10 -24.06
C SER A 407 47.20 -9.16 -24.34
N SER A 408 46.76 -10.35 -24.74
CA SER A 408 47.63 -11.38 -25.30
C SER A 408 47.03 -12.02 -26.55
N THR A 409 47.92 -12.23 -27.53
CA THR A 409 47.72 -13.11 -28.69
C THR A 409 46.58 -12.77 -29.67
N LEU A 410 46.87 -11.91 -30.65
CA LEU A 410 46.42 -12.16 -32.02
C LEU A 410 47.44 -11.63 -33.04
N GLU A 411 48.01 -12.52 -33.84
CA GLU A 411 49.08 -12.19 -34.79
C GLU A 411 48.56 -11.79 -36.19
N ARG A 412 48.87 -10.55 -36.57
CA ARG A 412 49.61 -10.20 -37.80
C ARG A 412 49.21 -10.87 -39.13
N ARG A 413 48.40 -10.16 -39.92
CA ARG A 413 48.53 -10.05 -41.40
C ARG A 413 48.26 -8.58 -41.79
N GLY A 414 49.06 -7.89 -42.61
CA GLY A 414 50.30 -8.29 -43.26
C GLY A 414 51.14 -7.08 -43.71
N ALA A 415 52.05 -7.34 -44.66
CA ALA A 415 52.92 -6.42 -45.42
C ALA A 415 52.18 -5.22 -46.08
N GLU A 416 52.83 -4.12 -46.50
CA GLU A 416 54.26 -3.73 -46.50
C GLU A 416 54.39 -2.18 -46.57
N GLU A 417 55.59 -1.65 -46.28
CA GLU A 417 56.23 -0.37 -46.69
C GLU A 417 55.40 0.96 -46.79
N ASP A 418 55.92 2.13 -46.44
CA ASP A 418 57.32 2.57 -46.53
C ASP A 418 57.77 3.52 -45.39
N LYS A 419 59.06 3.84 -45.38
CA LYS A 419 59.80 4.78 -44.50
C LYS A 419 60.64 5.72 -45.43
N PRO A 420 61.55 6.62 -44.98
CA PRO A 420 62.07 6.82 -43.63
C PRO A 420 62.23 8.29 -43.15
N LYS A 421 62.33 8.43 -41.81
CA LYS A 421 63.18 9.45 -41.11
C LYS A 421 62.75 10.94 -41.30
N THR A 422 63.30 11.91 -40.56
CA THR A 422 64.46 11.92 -39.66
C THR A 422 64.14 12.70 -38.38
N ASP A 423 64.74 12.25 -37.27
CA ASP A 423 65.39 13.03 -36.21
C ASP A 423 64.72 14.27 -35.55
N LYS A 424 64.98 14.63 -34.28
CA LYS A 424 65.51 13.98 -33.06
C LYS A 424 65.59 15.10 -32.02
N GLU A 425 65.31 14.84 -30.72
CA GLU A 425 65.86 15.62 -29.58
C GLU A 425 65.51 17.14 -29.46
N THR A 426 65.33 17.76 -28.28
CA THR A 426 65.30 17.31 -26.87
C THR A 426 64.47 18.30 -26.03
N ALA A 427 64.32 17.99 -24.74
CA ALA A 427 64.26 18.96 -23.63
C ALA A 427 63.03 19.90 -23.52
N ALA A 428 62.16 19.51 -22.58
CA ALA A 428 61.49 20.43 -21.64
C ALA A 428 62.55 21.09 -20.69
N PRO A 429 62.24 21.96 -19.69
CA PRO A 429 60.91 22.21 -19.11
C PRO A 429 60.64 23.67 -18.61
N LYS A 430 59.54 23.82 -17.84
CA LYS A 430 59.19 24.94 -16.93
C LYS A 430 58.76 26.24 -17.65
N ALA A 431 57.59 26.80 -17.35
CA ALA A 431 57.13 27.47 -16.12
C ALA A 431 57.76 28.88 -15.95
N ASP A 432 57.08 29.89 -15.40
CA ASP A 432 55.86 29.84 -14.57
C ASP A 432 55.03 31.15 -14.63
N ALA A 433 53.84 31.10 -14.03
CA ALA A 433 53.18 32.17 -13.26
C ALA A 433 52.77 33.53 -13.87
N THR A 434 51.45 33.78 -13.75
CA THR A 434 50.78 34.99 -13.21
C THR A 434 50.59 36.29 -14.00
N LYS A 435 49.28 36.65 -14.11
CA LYS A 435 48.67 38.00 -13.99
C LYS A 435 49.04 39.01 -15.11
N ILE A 436 48.31 40.10 -15.39
CA ILE A 436 47.42 40.99 -14.62
C ILE A 436 46.16 41.39 -15.45
N GLU A 437 45.11 41.83 -14.73
CA GLU A 437 43.96 42.73 -15.03
C GLU A 437 43.88 43.56 -16.35
N LYS A 438 42.76 44.19 -16.82
CA LYS A 438 41.28 44.19 -16.55
C LYS A 438 40.64 45.47 -17.17
N SER A 439 39.96 45.37 -18.31
CA SER A 439 39.08 46.42 -18.90
C SER A 439 38.27 45.79 -20.03
N LYS A 440 36.97 46.05 -20.28
CA LYS A 440 35.97 47.06 -19.89
C LYS A 440 35.98 48.42 -20.63
N SER A 441 35.60 48.37 -21.92
CA SER A 441 34.84 49.37 -22.69
C SER A 441 34.58 48.79 -24.09
N GLU A 442 33.60 49.19 -24.92
CA GLU A 442 32.33 49.92 -24.76
C GLU A 442 31.43 49.57 -25.98
N GLU A 443 30.14 49.91 -25.95
CA GLU A 443 29.29 49.82 -27.14
C GLU A 443 29.58 50.96 -28.15
N THR A 444 29.33 50.73 -29.44
CA THR A 444 28.39 51.55 -30.25
C THR A 444 28.13 50.95 -31.64
N GLN A 445 26.84 50.69 -31.89
CA GLN A 445 26.06 50.66 -33.15
C GLN A 445 26.73 50.94 -34.52
N VAL A 446 26.17 50.34 -35.60
CA VAL A 446 25.58 51.12 -36.72
C VAL A 446 24.67 50.30 -37.69
N LYS A 447 23.41 50.75 -37.80
CA LYS A 447 22.43 50.73 -38.93
C LYS A 447 21.92 49.44 -39.63
N GLN A 448 20.62 49.51 -39.98
CA GLN A 448 19.87 48.65 -40.92
C GLN A 448 20.08 49.11 -42.40
N PRO A 449 19.46 48.41 -43.39
CA PRO A 449 18.20 48.95 -43.95
C PRO A 449 17.08 47.91 -44.25
N LYS A 450 15.87 48.41 -44.58
CA LYS A 450 14.75 47.69 -45.27
C LYS A 450 14.81 47.98 -46.81
N SER A 451 13.92 47.58 -47.75
CA SER A 451 12.50 47.15 -47.77
C SER A 451 12.04 46.67 -49.19
N GLU A 452 11.10 45.70 -49.28
CA GLU A 452 10.07 45.38 -50.35
C GLU A 452 10.54 45.24 -51.85
N GLU A 453 9.83 44.82 -52.93
CA GLU A 453 8.52 44.23 -53.38
C GLU A 453 8.89 43.43 -54.73
N VAL A 454 8.22 42.45 -55.41
CA VAL A 454 6.91 41.75 -55.31
C VAL A 454 6.60 40.68 -56.42
N LYS A 455 5.46 39.95 -56.26
CA LYS A 455 4.50 39.29 -57.20
C LYS A 455 4.99 38.39 -58.38
N SER A 456 4.53 37.13 -58.36
CA SER A 456 3.66 36.51 -59.41
C SER A 456 3.09 35.16 -58.88
N LYS A 457 1.75 34.91 -58.91
CA LYS A 457 0.93 34.12 -59.90
C LYS A 457 1.28 32.61 -60.03
N VAL A 458 0.37 31.62 -60.14
CA VAL A 458 -1.13 31.54 -60.08
C VAL A 458 -1.62 30.05 -59.97
N SER A 459 -2.82 29.77 -59.42
CA SER A 459 -3.67 28.51 -59.45
C SER A 459 -3.03 27.15 -59.05
N LYS A 460 -3.61 26.22 -58.27
CA LYS A 460 -4.99 25.76 -57.92
C LYS A 460 -5.74 24.92 -58.98
N ALA A 461 -5.96 23.64 -58.69
CA ALA A 461 -7.02 22.79 -59.27
C ALA A 461 -7.42 21.64 -58.32
N GLU A 462 -8.71 21.27 -58.32
CA GLU A 462 -9.27 20.02 -57.77
C GLU A 462 -9.48 19.00 -58.92
N PRO A 463 -10.01 17.78 -58.65
CA PRO A 463 -11.34 17.51 -59.21
C PRO A 463 -12.31 16.80 -58.24
N THR A 464 -13.59 16.74 -58.62
CA THR A 464 -14.72 16.47 -57.72
C THR A 464 -15.75 15.45 -58.22
N LYS A 465 -16.18 14.56 -57.30
CA LYS A 465 -17.56 14.15 -56.95
C LYS A 465 -18.68 14.10 -58.03
N ALA A 466 -19.25 12.88 -58.23
CA ALA A 466 -20.65 12.60 -58.62
C ALA A 466 -21.10 11.26 -57.96
N LYS A 467 -22.35 10.89 -57.59
CA LYS A 467 -23.75 11.13 -58.05
C LYS A 467 -24.12 10.42 -59.38
N GLU A 468 -25.27 9.73 -59.55
CA GLU A 468 -26.43 9.44 -58.66
C GLU A 468 -27.36 8.30 -59.18
N SER A 469 -28.03 7.56 -58.28
CA SER A 469 -29.35 6.85 -58.43
C SER A 469 -29.55 5.47 -59.12
N LYS A 470 -30.41 4.65 -58.46
CA LYS A 470 -31.65 3.96 -58.94
C LYS A 470 -31.74 2.48 -59.45
N THR A 471 -32.49 1.69 -58.65
CA THR A 471 -33.55 0.67 -58.97
C THR A 471 -33.29 -0.85 -59.17
N GLU A 472 -34.02 -1.65 -58.36
CA GLU A 472 -34.77 -2.91 -58.64
C GLU A 472 -34.16 -4.35 -58.68
N ASN A 473 -34.84 -5.26 -57.95
CA ASN A 473 -34.96 -6.75 -58.05
C ASN A 473 -33.69 -7.64 -57.90
N ALA A 474 -33.69 -8.84 -57.27
CA ALA A 474 -34.78 -9.78 -56.93
C ALA A 474 -34.48 -10.72 -55.70
N LYS A 475 -35.46 -11.57 -55.32
CA LYS A 475 -35.39 -12.77 -54.42
C LYS A 475 -34.67 -13.97 -55.15
N PRO A 476 -34.27 -15.12 -54.52
CA PRO A 476 -34.97 -16.00 -53.54
C PRO A 476 -34.31 -16.02 -52.13
N GLU A 477 -34.88 -16.50 -51.01
CA GLU A 477 -35.49 -17.79 -50.58
C GLU A 477 -34.52 -18.98 -50.38
N GLU A 478 -34.75 -19.96 -49.49
CA GLU A 478 -35.39 -20.02 -48.14
C GLU A 478 -35.18 -21.44 -47.51
N SER A 479 -34.63 -21.55 -46.30
CA SER A 479 -34.80 -22.71 -45.39
C SER A 479 -34.15 -22.42 -44.01
N LYS A 480 -34.91 -22.24 -42.92
CA LYS A 480 -35.40 -23.30 -41.98
C LYS A 480 -34.25 -24.13 -41.37
N ALA A 481 -33.78 -23.99 -40.12
CA ALA A 481 -34.32 -23.61 -38.79
C ALA A 481 -34.74 -24.79 -37.88
N LYS A 482 -33.99 -24.97 -36.77
CA LYS A 482 -34.37 -25.35 -35.38
C LYS A 482 -33.06 -25.53 -34.58
N GLU A 483 -32.87 -24.86 -33.43
CA GLU A 483 -33.34 -25.23 -32.08
C GLU A 483 -32.87 -26.60 -31.58
N THR A 484 -32.10 -26.64 -30.48
CA THR A 484 -32.45 -27.29 -29.18
C THR A 484 -31.27 -27.25 -28.20
N GLN A 485 -31.50 -26.78 -26.97
CA GLN A 485 -30.73 -27.04 -25.74
C GLN A 485 -31.65 -27.81 -24.75
N PRO A 486 -31.23 -28.23 -23.53
CA PRO A 486 -30.09 -29.09 -23.20
C PRO A 486 -30.45 -30.22 -22.17
N ALA A 487 -29.63 -31.26 -22.05
CA ALA A 487 -29.55 -32.16 -20.87
C ALA A 487 -28.15 -32.83 -20.81
N LYS A 488 -27.43 -33.08 -19.70
CA LYS A 488 -27.64 -33.13 -18.22
C LYS A 488 -27.68 -34.55 -17.61
N SER A 489 -26.50 -35.15 -17.40
CA SER A 489 -26.12 -36.17 -16.38
C SER A 489 -24.60 -36.40 -16.50
N LYS A 490 -23.76 -36.68 -15.48
CA LYS A 490 -23.80 -37.68 -14.38
C LYS A 490 -23.78 -39.15 -14.86
N SER A 491 -22.89 -40.03 -14.39
CA SER A 491 -21.51 -39.78 -13.88
C SER A 491 -20.56 -40.92 -14.37
N ASP A 492 -19.72 -41.71 -13.68
CA ASP A 492 -19.31 -41.96 -12.28
C ASP A 492 -17.83 -42.48 -12.26
N GLU A 493 -17.42 -43.38 -11.35
CA GLU A 493 -16.00 -43.79 -11.12
C GLU A 493 -15.56 -45.06 -11.88
N ALA A 494 -14.26 -45.20 -12.19
CA ALA A 494 -13.41 -46.37 -11.81
C ALA A 494 -12.00 -46.41 -12.48
N LYS A 495 -10.98 -46.77 -11.68
CA LYS A 495 -9.69 -47.41 -12.05
C LYS A 495 -9.73 -48.87 -11.49
N PRO A 496 -8.82 -49.84 -11.80
CA PRO A 496 -7.36 -49.65 -11.95
C PRO A 496 -6.66 -50.57 -13.01
N GLU A 497 -5.31 -50.56 -12.98
CA GLU A 497 -4.34 -51.59 -13.45
C GLU A 497 -4.33 -52.02 -14.95
N SER A 498 -3.18 -51.97 -15.64
CA SER A 498 -2.08 -52.96 -15.73
C SER A 498 -2.46 -54.22 -16.54
N THR A 499 -1.65 -54.77 -17.46
CA THR A 499 -0.17 -54.77 -17.56
C THR A 499 0.36 -54.88 -19.01
N ASP A 500 1.68 -54.70 -19.16
CA ASP A 500 2.58 -55.27 -20.19
C ASP A 500 2.52 -54.90 -21.69
N LYS A 501 3.72 -55.00 -22.29
CA LYS A 501 4.01 -54.86 -23.73
C LYS A 501 4.01 -56.24 -24.41
N PRO A 502 3.93 -56.27 -25.74
CA PRO A 502 5.16 -56.65 -26.44
C PRO A 502 5.56 -55.66 -27.55
N LYS A 503 6.84 -55.70 -27.94
CA LYS A 503 7.34 -55.02 -29.15
C LYS A 503 6.85 -55.76 -30.41
N ASN A 504 6.72 -55.04 -31.52
CA ASN A 504 7.28 -55.53 -32.78
C ASN A 504 7.78 -54.34 -33.62
N ASP A 505 8.89 -54.53 -34.32
CA ASP A 505 9.63 -53.42 -34.94
C ASP A 505 9.19 -53.19 -36.41
N ASN A 506 9.10 -51.92 -36.83
CA ASN A 506 9.21 -51.54 -38.23
C ASN A 506 9.68 -50.09 -38.36
N ALA A 507 10.58 -49.82 -39.31
CA ALA A 507 11.32 -48.56 -39.36
C ALA A 507 10.57 -47.46 -40.13
N GLU A 508 10.39 -46.29 -39.51
CA GLU A 508 10.08 -45.04 -40.22
C GLU A 508 11.33 -44.16 -40.35
N LYS A 509 11.36 -43.32 -41.40
CA LYS A 509 12.52 -42.46 -41.73
C LYS A 509 12.63 -41.29 -40.73
N PRO A 510 13.84 -40.76 -40.47
CA PRO A 510 14.00 -39.57 -39.64
C PRO A 510 13.27 -38.38 -40.27
N LYS A 511 12.24 -37.90 -39.58
CA LYS A 511 11.60 -36.61 -39.87
C LYS A 511 12.50 -35.54 -39.27
N THR A 512 13.09 -34.71 -40.13
CA THR A 512 13.88 -33.56 -39.68
C THR A 512 12.98 -32.64 -38.86
N GLU A 513 13.25 -32.53 -37.56
CA GLU A 513 12.55 -31.57 -36.71
C GLU A 513 12.89 -30.15 -37.19
N SER A 514 11.89 -29.42 -37.67
CA SER A 514 11.99 -27.98 -37.85
C SER A 514 12.30 -27.36 -36.48
N PRO A 515 13.34 -26.51 -36.34
CA PRO A 515 13.71 -25.97 -35.04
C PRO A 515 12.53 -25.22 -34.43
N LYS A 516 12.26 -25.48 -33.14
CA LYS A 516 11.41 -24.59 -32.33
C LYS A 516 11.90 -23.15 -32.52
N ALA A 517 10.99 -22.20 -32.69
CA ALA A 517 11.32 -20.80 -32.50
C ALA A 517 11.90 -20.63 -31.07
N PRO A 518 12.94 -19.81 -30.86
CA PRO A 518 13.49 -19.58 -29.54
C PRO A 518 12.38 -19.05 -28.62
N GLU A 519 12.19 -19.69 -27.47
CA GLU A 519 11.19 -19.27 -26.49
C GLU A 519 11.59 -17.88 -25.96
N PRO A 520 10.65 -16.92 -25.84
CA PRO A 520 10.98 -15.54 -25.53
C PRO A 520 11.57 -15.44 -24.12
N GLY A 521 12.77 -14.87 -24.02
CA GLY A 521 13.54 -14.79 -22.78
C GLY A 521 12.75 -14.18 -21.61
N VAL A 522 13.05 -14.66 -20.41
CA VAL A 522 12.40 -14.24 -19.16
C VAL A 522 12.67 -12.74 -18.92
N ALA A 523 11.64 -12.03 -18.46
CA ALA A 523 11.75 -10.63 -18.04
C ALA A 523 12.49 -10.52 -16.69
N ARG A 524 13.36 -9.51 -16.53
CA ARG A 524 13.98 -9.21 -15.24
C ARG A 524 13.20 -8.12 -14.49
N THR A 525 13.21 -8.21 -13.17
CA THR A 525 12.52 -7.30 -12.25
C THR A 525 13.49 -6.75 -11.22
N ALA A 526 13.62 -5.43 -11.10
CA ALA A 526 14.34 -4.84 -9.97
C ALA A 526 13.41 -4.77 -8.74
N VAL A 527 13.95 -4.95 -7.54
CA VAL A 527 13.28 -4.67 -6.28
C VAL A 527 14.06 -3.59 -5.56
N VAL A 528 13.51 -2.38 -5.60
CA VAL A 528 14.16 -1.13 -5.17
C VAL A 528 13.65 -0.80 -3.77
N VAL A 529 14.45 -1.11 -2.77
CA VAL A 529 14.16 -0.82 -1.37
C VAL A 529 14.58 0.63 -1.07
N ARG A 530 13.67 1.42 -0.50
CA ARG A 530 13.91 2.85 -0.21
C ARG A 530 14.35 3.07 1.23
N CYS A 531 15.45 3.80 1.44
CA CYS A 531 15.87 4.33 2.74
C CYS A 531 16.63 5.66 2.57
N TRP A 532 17.30 6.13 3.63
CA TRP A 532 18.05 7.39 3.66
C TRP A 532 19.44 7.19 4.30
N ASP A 533 20.35 8.14 4.09
CA ASP A 533 21.76 8.05 4.51
C ASP A 533 21.98 8.17 6.04
N GLU A 534 20.98 8.66 6.77
CA GLU A 534 20.89 8.65 8.23
C GLU A 534 20.01 7.49 8.76
N TYR A 535 19.85 6.39 8.01
CA TYR A 535 19.04 5.24 8.44
C TYR A 535 19.75 4.42 9.53
N ASN A 536 19.07 4.20 10.65
CA ASN A 536 19.60 3.41 11.77
C ASN A 536 19.42 1.91 11.52
N TRP A 537 20.42 1.27 10.92
CA TRP A 537 20.41 -0.16 10.59
C TRP A 537 20.39 -1.06 11.84
N ARG A 538 19.31 -1.83 12.02
CA ARG A 538 19.17 -2.81 13.12
C ARG A 538 19.28 -4.24 12.59
N GLU A 539 19.47 -5.22 13.47
CA GLU A 539 19.62 -6.63 13.10
C GLU A 539 18.36 -7.21 12.43
N ASP A 540 17.17 -6.67 12.76
CA ASP A 540 15.90 -7.00 12.11
C ASP A 540 15.86 -6.53 10.65
N ASP A 541 16.44 -5.36 10.35
CA ASP A 541 16.54 -4.81 9.00
C ASP A 541 17.51 -5.62 8.15
N ILE A 542 18.68 -5.96 8.73
CA ILE A 542 19.69 -6.79 8.08
C ILE A 542 19.12 -8.19 7.79
N VAL A 543 18.45 -8.85 8.75
CA VAL A 543 17.90 -10.19 8.54
C VAL A 543 16.75 -10.20 7.53
N ASN A 544 15.89 -9.16 7.52
CA ASN A 544 14.85 -9.00 6.52
C ASN A 544 15.45 -8.80 5.11
N LEU A 545 16.46 -7.93 4.97
CA LEU A 545 17.09 -7.65 3.67
C LEU A 545 17.88 -8.85 3.13
N ARG A 546 18.64 -9.58 3.96
CA ARG A 546 19.27 -10.86 3.59
C ARG A 546 18.25 -11.89 3.10
N SER A 547 17.10 -11.96 3.77
CA SER A 547 16.01 -12.87 3.40
C SER A 547 15.42 -12.48 2.03
N LEU A 548 15.14 -11.19 1.81
CA LEU A 548 14.66 -10.66 0.53
C LEU A 548 15.64 -10.96 -0.61
N ILE A 549 16.93 -10.69 -0.43
CA ILE A 549 17.96 -10.93 -1.46
C ILE A 549 18.11 -12.43 -1.79
N THR A 550 18.15 -13.30 -0.78
CA THR A 550 18.32 -14.75 -0.99
C THR A 550 17.08 -15.35 -1.68
N GLU A 551 15.90 -15.05 -1.15
CA GLU A 551 14.65 -15.64 -1.63
C GLU A 551 14.33 -15.13 -3.04
N LEU A 552 14.62 -13.87 -3.36
CA LEU A 552 14.39 -13.34 -4.69
C LEU A 552 15.53 -13.57 -5.67
N ALA A 553 16.73 -13.02 -5.45
CA ALA A 553 17.79 -13.03 -6.45
C ALA A 553 18.47 -14.39 -6.56
N VAL A 554 18.86 -15.00 -5.43
CA VAL A 554 19.59 -16.29 -5.43
C VAL A 554 18.67 -17.42 -5.88
N THR A 555 17.47 -17.53 -5.31
CA THR A 555 16.56 -18.65 -5.55
C THR A 555 15.94 -18.62 -6.97
N SER A 556 15.68 -17.44 -7.55
CA SER A 556 15.18 -17.32 -8.93
C SER A 556 16.26 -17.35 -10.01
N GLY A 557 17.54 -17.46 -9.63
CA GLY A 557 18.66 -17.36 -10.55
C GLY A 557 18.78 -15.98 -11.23
N GLY A 558 18.59 -14.88 -10.50
CA GLY A 558 18.77 -13.51 -11.00
C GLY A 558 17.63 -12.94 -11.87
N ARG A 559 16.42 -13.53 -11.82
CA ARG A 559 15.20 -12.95 -12.40
C ARG A 559 14.83 -11.66 -11.67
N TYR A 560 14.92 -11.71 -10.35
CA TYR A 560 14.85 -10.54 -9.48
C TYR A 560 16.26 -10.05 -9.13
N ASP A 561 16.41 -8.74 -8.94
CA ASP A 561 17.66 -8.09 -8.53
C ASP A 561 17.35 -6.98 -7.51
N ILE A 562 18.02 -6.97 -6.37
CA ILE A 562 17.71 -6.05 -5.26
C ILE A 562 18.63 -4.85 -5.33
N HIS A 563 18.08 -3.65 -5.12
CA HIS A 563 18.79 -2.37 -5.13
C HIS A 563 18.36 -1.52 -3.94
N LEU A 564 19.29 -0.74 -3.37
CA LEU A 564 19.01 0.23 -2.32
C LEU A 564 18.99 1.63 -2.93
N LEU A 565 17.82 2.28 -2.96
CA LEU A 565 17.67 3.66 -3.40
C LEU A 565 17.68 4.59 -2.18
N VAL A 566 18.85 5.17 -1.92
CA VAL A 566 19.18 5.86 -0.67
C VAL A 566 19.14 7.37 -0.89
N GLN A 567 18.27 8.08 -0.17
CA GLN A 567 18.28 9.54 -0.18
C GLN A 567 19.45 10.07 0.67
N VAL A 568 20.20 11.04 0.17
CA VAL A 568 21.04 11.91 1.00
C VAL A 568 20.20 13.08 1.52
N LYS A 569 20.06 13.19 2.84
CA LYS A 569 19.33 14.30 3.47
C LYS A 569 20.17 15.58 3.56
N ASN A 570 21.40 15.49 4.07
CA ASN A 570 22.25 16.66 4.28
C ASN A 570 23.17 16.92 3.08
N GLU A 571 22.58 17.35 1.95
CA GLU A 571 23.31 17.63 0.71
C GLU A 571 24.36 18.75 0.84
N ALA A 572 24.18 19.66 1.80
CA ALA A 572 25.12 20.75 2.05
C ALA A 572 26.44 20.27 2.67
N ALA A 573 26.39 19.20 3.47
CA ALA A 573 27.58 18.49 3.95
C ALA A 573 28.08 17.44 2.94
N HIS A 574 27.15 16.76 2.25
CA HIS A 574 27.45 15.63 1.37
C HIS A 574 26.91 15.87 -0.06
N PRO A 575 27.60 16.67 -0.90
CA PRO A 575 27.17 16.99 -2.27
C PRO A 575 27.46 15.83 -3.25
N VAL A 576 26.86 14.67 -3.01
CA VAL A 576 27.13 13.38 -3.71
C VAL A 576 26.82 13.41 -5.22
N TRP A 577 26.06 14.40 -5.70
CA TRP A 577 25.80 14.59 -7.14
C TRP A 577 26.91 15.38 -7.86
N ALA A 578 27.84 15.98 -7.11
CA ALA A 578 28.91 16.85 -7.62
C ALA A 578 30.33 16.29 -7.38
N ASP A 579 30.56 15.45 -6.36
CA ASP A 579 31.86 14.80 -6.10
C ASP A 579 31.71 13.27 -5.97
N GLU A 580 32.45 12.54 -6.80
CA GLU A 580 32.47 11.07 -6.85
C GLU A 580 33.14 10.44 -5.61
N ASN A 581 34.07 11.13 -4.95
CA ASN A 581 34.70 10.61 -3.73
C ASN A 581 33.71 10.64 -2.57
N ILE A 582 32.99 11.76 -2.40
CA ILE A 582 31.97 11.95 -1.36
C ILE A 582 30.80 10.97 -1.56
N TYR A 583 30.47 10.63 -2.80
CA TYR A 583 29.50 9.58 -3.13
C TYR A 583 29.88 8.22 -2.51
N TYR A 584 31.13 7.77 -2.68
CA TYR A 584 31.58 6.49 -2.11
C TYR A 584 31.83 6.56 -0.60
N GLU A 585 32.43 7.65 -0.10
CA GLU A 585 32.63 7.91 1.33
C GLU A 585 31.30 7.81 2.10
N ARG A 586 30.23 8.43 1.58
CA ARG A 586 28.90 8.37 2.21
C ARG A 586 28.30 6.95 2.19
N ILE A 587 28.57 6.13 1.17
CA ILE A 587 28.16 4.71 1.15
C ILE A 587 28.93 3.91 2.21
N GLU A 588 30.23 4.17 2.37
CA GLU A 588 31.05 3.48 3.37
C GLU A 588 30.65 3.84 4.80
N GLU A 589 30.28 5.10 5.06
CA GLU A 589 29.72 5.55 6.35
C GLU A 589 28.31 5.03 6.65
N ALA A 590 27.38 5.14 5.69
CA ALA A 590 25.95 5.00 5.95
C ALA A 590 25.39 3.59 5.77
N ILE A 591 26.11 2.69 5.08
CA ILE A 591 25.57 1.41 4.62
C ILE A 591 26.43 0.23 5.13
N PRO A 592 25.82 -0.80 5.75
CA PRO A 592 26.52 -2.01 6.17
C PRO A 592 27.29 -2.66 5.02
N GLU A 593 28.50 -3.17 5.33
CA GLU A 593 29.49 -3.62 4.35
C GLU A 593 28.93 -4.59 3.30
N GLU A 594 28.09 -5.55 3.72
CA GLU A 594 27.48 -6.56 2.85
C GLU A 594 26.55 -6.00 1.77
N PHE A 595 25.98 -4.79 1.97
CA PHE A 595 25.01 -4.17 1.06
C PHE A 595 25.56 -2.99 0.24
N ARG A 596 26.77 -2.50 0.53
CA ARG A 596 27.34 -1.28 -0.10
C ARG A 596 27.32 -1.31 -1.64
N GLY A 597 27.55 -2.48 -2.24
CA GLY A 597 27.53 -2.67 -3.70
C GLY A 597 26.14 -2.63 -4.36
N LEU A 598 25.05 -2.52 -3.59
CA LEU A 598 23.67 -2.45 -4.09
C LEU A 598 23.11 -1.01 -4.15
N VAL A 599 23.91 -0.01 -3.79
CA VAL A 599 23.43 1.34 -3.46
C VAL A 599 23.43 2.29 -4.66
N THR A 600 22.30 2.96 -4.86
CA THR A 600 22.18 4.18 -5.67
C THR A 600 21.79 5.34 -4.76
N LEU A 601 22.69 6.29 -4.55
CA LEU A 601 22.35 7.56 -3.87
C LEU A 601 21.56 8.51 -4.79
N TRP A 602 20.59 9.22 -4.23
CA TRP A 602 19.86 10.31 -4.87
C TRP A 602 19.68 11.50 -3.93
N SER A 603 19.30 12.67 -4.47
CA SER A 603 19.16 13.91 -3.70
C SER A 603 18.01 14.80 -4.22
N GLU A 604 17.50 15.69 -3.38
CA GLU A 604 16.48 16.68 -3.76
C GLU A 604 17.02 17.66 -4.81
N THR A 605 18.25 18.18 -4.64
CA THR A 605 18.86 19.06 -5.67
C THR A 605 18.98 18.35 -7.02
N GLN A 606 19.31 17.06 -7.01
CA GLN A 606 19.35 16.23 -8.22
C GLN A 606 17.96 16.10 -8.85
N MET A 607 16.90 15.87 -8.07
CA MET A 607 15.53 15.81 -8.57
C MET A 607 15.05 17.17 -9.10
N LEU A 608 15.35 18.27 -8.41
CA LEU A 608 15.06 19.64 -8.85
C LEU A 608 15.75 19.97 -10.18
N ALA A 609 17.01 19.55 -10.37
CA ALA A 609 17.74 19.81 -11.59
C ALA A 609 17.23 18.97 -12.79
N LEU A 610 16.84 17.70 -12.55
CA LEU A 610 16.24 16.83 -13.57
C LEU A 610 14.82 17.24 -13.94
N TYR A 611 14.01 17.62 -12.94
CA TYR A 611 12.57 17.88 -13.06
C TYR A 611 12.22 19.35 -12.74
N GLN A 612 13.07 20.27 -13.20
CA GLN A 612 12.90 21.72 -13.05
C GLN A 612 11.56 22.23 -13.61
N GLY A 613 11.03 23.31 -13.03
CA GLY A 613 9.85 24.01 -13.55
C GLY A 613 8.49 23.35 -13.26
N ILE A 614 8.44 22.40 -12.33
CA ILE A 614 7.20 21.95 -11.71
C ILE A 614 6.69 23.04 -10.77
N TYR A 615 5.39 23.34 -10.83
CA TYR A 615 4.76 24.27 -9.89
C TYR A 615 4.38 23.53 -8.60
N ASP A 616 4.85 24.02 -7.47
CA ASP A 616 4.53 23.43 -6.17
C ASP A 616 3.24 24.05 -5.58
N HIS A 617 2.45 23.19 -4.95
CA HIS A 617 1.25 23.53 -4.20
C HIS A 617 1.50 23.65 -2.69
N PHE A 618 2.65 23.18 -2.18
CA PHE A 618 3.00 23.15 -0.75
C PHE A 618 1.88 22.54 0.13
N THR A 619 1.25 21.46 -0.35
CA THR A 619 0.05 20.83 0.23
C THR A 619 0.23 20.34 1.67
N ARG A 620 1.48 20.18 2.13
CA ARG A 620 1.85 19.84 3.52
C ARG A 620 2.85 20.84 4.12
N GLY A 621 2.80 22.11 3.68
CA GLY A 621 3.68 23.19 4.12
C GLY A 621 4.93 23.39 3.24
N PRO A 622 5.73 24.44 3.52
CA PRO A 622 6.92 24.78 2.74
C PRO A 622 8.08 23.80 2.95
N ASP A 623 8.11 23.11 4.10
CA ASP A 623 9.19 22.19 4.50
C ASP A 623 9.10 20.82 3.82
N LEU A 624 8.03 20.54 3.06
CA LEU A 624 7.83 19.31 2.28
C LEU A 624 7.64 19.59 0.77
N PRO A 625 8.69 20.14 0.10
CA PRO A 625 8.64 20.52 -1.31
C PRO A 625 8.50 19.32 -2.26
N VAL A 626 8.09 19.60 -3.51
CA VAL A 626 7.74 18.59 -4.52
C VAL A 626 8.91 17.70 -4.95
N HIS A 627 10.15 18.19 -4.82
CA HIS A 627 11.38 17.43 -5.11
C HIS A 627 11.98 16.73 -3.88
N GLY A 628 11.53 17.07 -2.66
CA GLY A 628 12.04 16.54 -1.41
C GLY A 628 11.48 15.17 -1.02
N VAL A 629 11.95 14.61 0.11
CA VAL A 629 11.71 13.21 0.54
C VAL A 629 10.28 12.71 0.33
N TYR A 630 9.29 13.54 0.68
CA TYR A 630 7.88 13.17 0.74
C TYR A 630 7.22 13.00 -0.64
N ARG A 631 7.75 13.66 -1.68
CA ARG A 631 7.15 13.72 -3.03
C ARG A 631 8.14 13.33 -4.12
N GLY A 632 9.40 13.77 -4.02
CA GLY A 632 10.50 13.41 -4.92
C GLY A 632 10.84 11.92 -4.97
N LEU A 633 10.38 11.09 -4.02
CA LEU A 633 10.64 9.64 -4.04
C LEU A 633 10.16 8.95 -5.34
N SER A 634 9.05 9.41 -5.94
CA SER A 634 8.61 8.91 -7.26
C SER A 634 9.49 9.40 -8.40
N MET A 635 10.02 10.63 -8.30
CA MET A 635 10.95 11.20 -9.28
C MET A 635 12.29 10.45 -9.30
N ALA A 636 12.77 10.03 -8.12
CA ALA A 636 13.95 9.20 -7.95
C ALA A 636 13.72 7.79 -8.52
N MET A 637 12.57 7.16 -8.24
CA MET A 637 12.19 5.86 -8.79
C MET A 637 12.06 5.89 -10.33
N GLN A 638 11.45 6.95 -10.88
CA GLN A 638 11.41 7.24 -12.32
C GLN A 638 12.80 7.35 -12.94
N TYR A 639 13.73 8.05 -12.28
CA TYR A 639 15.10 8.25 -12.78
C TYR A 639 15.95 6.98 -12.68
N PHE A 640 15.80 6.20 -11.59
CA PHE A 640 16.40 4.88 -11.45
C PHE A 640 15.97 3.94 -12.60
N ALA A 641 14.67 3.85 -12.87
CA ALA A 641 14.15 3.03 -13.96
C ALA A 641 14.56 3.51 -15.36
N HIS A 642 14.80 4.81 -15.54
CA HIS A 642 15.40 5.36 -16.76
C HIS A 642 16.89 4.97 -16.92
N LYS A 643 17.64 4.86 -15.81
CA LYS A 643 19.05 4.47 -15.78
C LYS A 643 19.27 2.96 -15.92
N HIS A 644 18.29 2.13 -15.56
CA HIS A 644 18.37 0.67 -15.60
C HIS A 644 17.41 0.04 -16.65
N PRO A 645 17.66 0.23 -17.96
CA PRO A 645 16.81 -0.30 -19.02
C PRO A 645 16.80 -1.84 -19.13
N GLU A 646 17.67 -2.55 -18.41
CA GLU A 646 17.76 -4.01 -18.33
C GLU A 646 16.60 -4.70 -17.59
N TYR A 647 15.76 -3.94 -16.87
CA TYR A 647 14.56 -4.46 -16.19
C TYR A 647 13.29 -4.09 -16.95
N ASP A 648 12.33 -5.01 -17.03
CA ASP A 648 11.00 -4.71 -17.58
C ASP A 648 10.00 -4.27 -16.51
N TYR A 649 10.26 -4.63 -15.25
CA TYR A 649 9.44 -4.30 -14.09
C TYR A 649 10.31 -3.86 -12.91
N PHE A 650 9.71 -3.05 -12.04
CA PHE A 650 10.34 -2.54 -10.83
C PHE A 650 9.34 -2.63 -9.70
N TRP A 651 9.68 -3.32 -8.62
CA TRP A 651 9.01 -3.13 -7.34
C TRP A 651 9.64 -1.94 -6.62
N GLN A 652 8.82 -0.96 -6.25
CA GLN A 652 9.15 -0.05 -5.17
C GLN A 652 8.79 -0.74 -3.86
N TRP A 653 9.73 -0.82 -2.93
CA TRP A 653 9.56 -1.52 -1.65
C TRP A 653 9.96 -0.63 -0.47
N GLU A 654 9.18 -0.66 0.60
CA GLU A 654 9.42 0.11 1.82
C GLU A 654 10.19 -0.71 2.86
N MET A 655 11.16 -0.06 3.52
CA MET A 655 12.10 -0.72 4.43
C MET A 655 11.42 -1.25 5.71
N ASP A 656 10.26 -0.70 6.07
CA ASP A 656 9.43 -1.10 7.23
C ASP A 656 8.31 -2.11 6.85
N VAL A 657 8.36 -2.72 5.66
CA VAL A 657 7.55 -3.91 5.34
C VAL A 657 8.23 -5.18 5.87
N ARG A 658 7.43 -6.10 6.41
CA ARG A 658 7.84 -7.48 6.75
C ARG A 658 6.89 -8.51 6.14
N TYR A 659 7.40 -9.71 5.83
CA TYR A 659 6.62 -10.84 5.35
C TYR A 659 7.00 -12.15 6.07
N THR A 660 6.01 -12.81 6.66
CA THR A 660 6.20 -14.04 7.47
C THR A 660 6.35 -15.32 6.64
N GLY A 661 6.11 -15.27 5.32
CA GLY A 661 6.30 -16.39 4.39
C GLY A 661 7.52 -16.22 3.48
N HIS A 662 7.56 -16.98 2.38
CA HIS A 662 8.64 -16.93 1.39
C HIS A 662 8.39 -15.89 0.29
N TYR A 663 9.26 -14.88 0.16
CA TYR A 663 9.12 -13.74 -0.75
C TYR A 663 8.94 -14.16 -2.22
N TYR A 664 9.77 -15.07 -2.76
CA TYR A 664 9.59 -15.51 -4.17
C TYR A 664 8.22 -16.17 -4.44
N ASP A 665 7.63 -16.82 -3.43
CA ASP A 665 6.30 -17.41 -3.58
C ASP A 665 5.22 -16.33 -3.60
N LEU A 666 5.32 -15.33 -2.71
CA LEU A 666 4.48 -14.12 -2.74
C LEU A 666 4.56 -13.44 -4.11
N PHE A 667 5.74 -12.95 -4.48
CA PHE A 667 5.92 -12.14 -5.69
C PHE A 667 5.50 -12.89 -6.95
N SER A 668 5.90 -14.17 -7.11
CA SER A 668 5.50 -14.96 -8.27
C SER A 668 3.99 -15.18 -8.35
N LYS A 669 3.31 -15.38 -7.22
CA LYS A 669 1.85 -15.53 -7.18
C LYS A 669 1.12 -14.21 -7.42
N LEU A 670 1.62 -13.09 -6.89
CA LEU A 670 1.05 -11.75 -7.17
C LEU A 670 1.16 -11.40 -8.66
N GLU A 671 2.31 -11.68 -9.29
CA GLU A 671 2.52 -11.48 -10.72
C GLU A 671 1.61 -12.38 -11.56
N ASN A 672 1.60 -13.70 -11.30
CA ASN A 672 0.79 -14.67 -12.03
C ASN A 672 -0.72 -14.38 -11.92
N TRP A 673 -1.21 -14.02 -10.73
CA TRP A 673 -2.61 -13.65 -10.53
C TRP A 673 -2.96 -12.35 -11.25
N SER A 674 -2.12 -11.31 -11.12
CA SER A 674 -2.33 -10.03 -11.81
C SER A 674 -2.32 -10.19 -13.34
N LYS A 675 -1.50 -11.10 -13.85
CA LYS A 675 -1.44 -11.48 -15.27
C LYS A 675 -2.74 -12.16 -15.75
N ALA A 676 -3.36 -12.98 -14.92
CA ALA A 676 -4.65 -13.62 -15.20
C ALA A 676 -5.83 -12.63 -15.23
N GLN A 677 -5.76 -11.49 -14.52
CA GLN A 677 -6.87 -10.54 -14.43
C GLN A 677 -7.26 -9.92 -15.79
N PRO A 678 -8.53 -9.98 -16.21
CA PRO A 678 -9.03 -9.26 -17.38
C PRO A 678 -9.18 -7.76 -17.07
N ARG A 679 -8.96 -6.91 -18.08
CA ARG A 679 -9.16 -5.45 -18.00
C ARG A 679 -10.63 -5.06 -17.82
N LYS A 680 -11.57 -5.91 -18.24
CA LYS A 680 -13.01 -5.70 -18.07
C LYS A 680 -13.39 -5.76 -16.58
N GLY A 681 -14.03 -4.70 -16.09
CA GLY A 681 -14.42 -4.57 -14.68
C GLY A 681 -13.23 -4.40 -13.71
N LEU A 682 -12.02 -4.13 -14.21
CA LEU A 682 -10.80 -4.16 -13.41
C LEU A 682 -10.71 -2.99 -12.43
N TRP A 683 -11.00 -1.77 -12.89
CA TRP A 683 -10.99 -0.58 -12.03
C TRP A 683 -12.13 -0.60 -11.00
N GLU A 684 -13.23 -1.27 -11.33
CA GLU A 684 -14.39 -1.47 -10.47
C GLU A 684 -14.10 -2.52 -9.37
N ARG A 685 -13.30 -3.56 -9.66
CA ARG A 685 -12.76 -4.48 -8.64
C ARG A 685 -11.66 -3.82 -7.80
N ASN A 686 -10.75 -3.09 -8.44
CA ASN A 686 -9.60 -2.47 -7.77
C ASN A 686 -10.01 -1.41 -6.74
N SER A 687 -11.15 -0.75 -6.90
CA SER A 687 -11.63 0.35 -6.05
C SER A 687 -12.48 -0.13 -4.85
N ARG A 688 -12.34 -1.39 -4.44
CA ARG A 688 -13.11 -2.04 -3.37
C ARG A 688 -12.23 -2.96 -2.51
N PHE A 689 -12.50 -3.01 -1.21
CA PHE A 689 -11.97 -4.03 -0.32
C PHE A 689 -12.77 -5.34 -0.48
N TYR A 690 -12.09 -6.48 -0.65
CA TYR A 690 -12.70 -7.80 -0.75
C TYR A 690 -12.70 -8.50 0.62
N PHE A 691 -13.89 -8.77 1.16
CA PHE A 691 -14.13 -9.51 2.41
C PHE A 691 -14.78 -10.87 2.06
N PRO A 692 -14.05 -12.01 2.05
CA PRO A 692 -14.63 -13.30 1.63
C PRO A 692 -15.84 -13.73 2.45
N SER A 693 -15.81 -13.43 3.75
CA SER A 693 -16.88 -13.70 4.73
C SER A 693 -18.22 -13.01 4.42
N ILE A 694 -18.24 -11.99 3.57
CA ILE A 694 -19.42 -11.19 3.21
C ILE A 694 -19.68 -11.18 1.69
N HIS A 695 -18.63 -11.19 0.87
CA HIS A 695 -18.72 -11.11 -0.59
C HIS A 695 -18.76 -12.48 -1.29
N GLY A 696 -18.56 -13.59 -0.56
CA GLY A 696 -18.47 -14.93 -1.16
C GLY A 696 -17.12 -15.15 -1.85
N SER A 697 -17.13 -15.83 -2.99
CA SER A 697 -15.91 -16.08 -3.77
C SER A 697 -15.43 -14.82 -4.51
N TRP A 698 -14.23 -14.90 -5.09
CA TRP A 698 -13.72 -13.82 -5.95
C TRP A 698 -14.59 -13.58 -7.19
N GLU A 699 -15.28 -14.59 -7.71
CA GLU A 699 -16.21 -14.41 -8.83
C GLU A 699 -17.50 -13.73 -8.38
N ASP A 700 -18.04 -14.10 -7.22
CA ASP A 700 -19.22 -13.44 -6.63
C ASP A 700 -18.94 -11.96 -6.37
N PHE A 701 -17.78 -11.65 -5.78
CA PHE A 701 -17.27 -10.28 -5.62
C PHE A 701 -17.11 -9.56 -6.97
N SER A 702 -16.59 -10.24 -8.00
CA SER A 702 -16.38 -9.68 -9.34
C SER A 702 -17.71 -9.33 -10.04
N GLN A 703 -18.75 -10.17 -9.86
CA GLN A 703 -20.08 -9.89 -10.37
C GLN A 703 -20.79 -8.81 -9.55
N MET A 704 -20.65 -8.81 -8.22
CA MET A 704 -21.16 -7.78 -7.32
C MET A 704 -20.60 -6.39 -7.68
N ALA A 705 -19.27 -6.27 -7.80
CA ALA A 705 -18.61 -5.01 -8.17
C ALA A 705 -19.07 -4.49 -9.54
N ARG A 706 -19.29 -5.39 -10.51
CA ARG A 706 -19.88 -5.05 -11.82
C ARG A 706 -21.32 -4.54 -11.66
N VAL A 707 -22.18 -5.23 -10.93
CA VAL A 707 -23.59 -4.85 -10.75
C VAL A 707 -23.70 -3.50 -10.04
N GLN A 708 -22.99 -3.31 -8.93
CA GLN A 708 -22.95 -2.04 -8.21
C GLN A 708 -22.49 -0.88 -9.09
N SER A 709 -21.39 -1.02 -9.83
CA SER A 709 -20.89 0.04 -10.72
C SER A 709 -21.71 0.21 -12.03
N GLN A 710 -22.66 -0.67 -12.34
CA GLN A 710 -23.56 -0.54 -13.49
C GLN A 710 -24.96 -0.01 -13.13
N MET A 711 -25.45 -0.31 -11.93
CA MET A 711 -26.80 0.05 -11.46
C MET A 711 -26.81 1.16 -10.41
N GLY A 712 -25.65 1.42 -9.78
CA GLY A 712 -25.52 2.26 -8.59
C GLY A 712 -25.88 1.52 -7.30
N VAL A 713 -25.54 2.13 -6.16
CA VAL A 713 -25.96 1.66 -4.83
C VAL A 713 -26.60 2.81 -4.05
N VAL A 714 -27.69 2.53 -3.33
CA VAL A 714 -28.32 3.54 -2.46
C VAL A 714 -27.43 3.78 -1.24
N GLY A 715 -26.87 4.98 -1.12
CA GLY A 715 -25.94 5.41 -0.08
C GLY A 715 -26.30 6.80 0.47
N ALA A 716 -25.69 7.20 1.59
CA ALA A 716 -26.05 8.45 2.27
C ALA A 716 -25.93 9.71 1.39
N ASP A 717 -25.03 9.66 0.40
CA ASP A 717 -24.77 10.67 -0.62
C ASP A 717 -25.78 10.69 -1.79
N ASN A 718 -26.66 9.68 -1.92
CA ASN A 718 -27.71 9.65 -2.95
C ASN A 718 -29.13 9.23 -2.48
N VAL A 719 -29.36 8.94 -1.19
CA VAL A 719 -30.68 8.53 -0.63
C VAL A 719 -31.86 9.44 -1.01
N TRP A 720 -31.63 10.74 -1.24
CA TRP A 720 -32.68 11.70 -1.61
C TRP A 720 -33.02 11.73 -3.12
N LYS A 721 -32.33 10.92 -3.94
CA LYS A 721 -32.42 10.90 -5.40
C LYS A 721 -33.73 10.25 -5.87
N GLY A 722 -34.71 11.09 -6.22
CA GLY A 722 -36.02 10.67 -6.75
C GLY A 722 -37.22 10.98 -5.85
N VAL A 723 -37.03 11.68 -4.72
CA VAL A 723 -38.14 12.14 -3.86
C VAL A 723 -38.93 13.26 -4.57
N PRO A 724 -40.23 13.08 -4.89
CA PRO A 724 -40.98 14.07 -5.67
C PRO A 724 -41.07 15.43 -4.98
N GLY A 725 -40.64 16.50 -5.67
CA GLY A 725 -40.64 17.86 -5.15
C GLY A 725 -39.37 18.29 -4.42
N LEU A 726 -38.39 17.39 -4.27
CA LEU A 726 -37.01 17.71 -3.83
C LEU A 726 -36.03 17.69 -5.01
N ASP A 727 -36.44 18.28 -6.14
CA ASP A 727 -35.62 18.53 -7.33
C ASP A 727 -34.58 19.65 -7.10
N GLY A 728 -33.85 19.58 -5.99
CA GLY A 728 -32.65 20.36 -5.77
C GLY A 728 -31.59 19.99 -6.80
N LYS A 729 -30.81 20.98 -7.25
CA LYS A 729 -29.65 20.73 -8.10
C LYS A 729 -28.55 20.04 -7.28
N SER A 730 -28.61 18.72 -7.18
CA SER A 730 -27.43 17.92 -6.88
C SER A 730 -26.32 18.21 -7.91
N PRO A 731 -25.04 18.03 -7.56
CA PRO A 731 -23.91 18.17 -8.51
C PRO A 731 -23.86 17.00 -9.53
N ASP A 732 -25.00 16.38 -9.81
CA ASP A 732 -25.17 15.15 -10.58
C ASP A 732 -25.47 15.40 -12.07
N SER A 733 -25.51 16.65 -12.54
CA SER A 733 -25.72 16.93 -13.98
C SER A 733 -24.61 16.33 -14.86
N ASP A 734 -23.44 16.07 -14.29
CA ASP A 734 -22.31 15.40 -14.93
C ASP A 734 -22.31 13.88 -14.66
N THR A 735 -23.07 13.38 -13.68
CA THR A 735 -23.02 11.98 -13.21
C THR A 735 -24.05 11.07 -13.90
N LYS A 736 -23.88 10.91 -15.23
CA LYS A 736 -24.10 9.57 -15.78
C LYS A 736 -23.01 8.68 -15.16
N GLY A 737 -23.43 7.65 -14.40
CA GLY A 737 -22.59 6.88 -13.48
C GLY A 737 -21.22 6.51 -14.05
N ASP A 738 -20.19 6.51 -13.17
CA ASP A 738 -18.76 6.51 -13.52
C ASP A 738 -18.49 5.49 -14.63
N ARG A 739 -18.22 5.98 -15.85
CA ARG A 739 -18.32 5.15 -17.07
C ARG A 739 -17.30 4.02 -16.98
N THR A 740 -17.79 2.78 -16.90
CA THR A 740 -16.97 1.59 -16.65
C THR A 740 -15.70 1.59 -17.49
N VAL A 741 -14.54 1.57 -16.85
CA VAL A 741 -13.31 2.09 -17.43
C VAL A 741 -12.78 1.15 -18.51
N TRP A 742 -12.79 1.63 -19.76
CA TRP A 742 -12.49 0.83 -20.95
C TRP A 742 -11.45 1.53 -21.84
N GLY A 743 -10.17 1.38 -21.46
CA GLY A 743 -9.05 2.08 -22.10
C GLY A 743 -8.66 3.39 -21.38
N PRO A 744 -7.94 4.30 -22.04
CA PRO A 744 -7.42 5.53 -21.44
C PRO A 744 -8.53 6.51 -21.05
N LEU A 745 -8.55 6.93 -19.78
CA LEU A 745 -9.46 7.97 -19.27
C LEU A 745 -8.69 9.30 -19.13
N ARG A 746 -8.63 10.04 -20.23
CA ARG A 746 -7.76 11.22 -20.39
C ARG A 746 -8.28 12.48 -19.67
N PRO A 747 -7.39 13.47 -19.37
CA PRO A 747 -7.79 14.85 -19.04
C PRO A 747 -8.77 15.45 -20.06
N LYS A 748 -9.58 16.42 -19.61
CA LYS A 748 -10.58 17.12 -20.44
C LYS A 748 -9.96 17.97 -21.56
N ASP A 749 -8.77 18.50 -21.33
CA ASP A 749 -8.02 19.31 -22.29
C ASP A 749 -7.09 18.42 -23.13
N ASP A 750 -7.17 18.55 -24.46
CA ASP A 750 -6.29 17.86 -25.40
C ASP A 750 -4.83 18.32 -25.25
N ASP A 751 -4.58 19.58 -24.83
CA ASP A 751 -3.23 20.10 -24.58
C ASP A 751 -2.59 19.49 -23.32
N ASP A 752 -3.35 18.84 -22.43
CA ASP A 752 -2.80 18.05 -21.32
C ASP A 752 -2.35 16.64 -21.74
N TRP A 753 -2.75 16.15 -22.93
CA TRP A 753 -2.45 14.77 -23.34
C TRP A 753 -0.96 14.58 -23.66
N PHE A 754 -0.43 13.39 -23.33
CA PHE A 754 0.96 13.02 -23.59
C PHE A 754 1.04 11.71 -24.40
N GLU A 755 1.87 11.70 -25.45
CA GLU A 755 2.14 10.56 -26.36
C GLU A 755 0.95 9.57 -26.64
N PRO A 756 -0.29 10.05 -26.92
CA PRO A 756 -1.51 9.24 -26.84
C PRO A 756 -1.61 8.09 -27.87
N GLY A 757 -0.72 8.05 -28.86
CA GLY A 757 -0.60 6.97 -29.84
C GLY A 757 0.17 5.74 -29.34
N ASN A 758 0.80 5.81 -28.17
CA ASN A 758 1.51 4.68 -27.54
C ASN A 758 0.60 3.82 -26.63
N ASP A 759 -0.66 4.21 -26.46
CA ASP A 759 -1.58 3.63 -25.49
C ASP A 759 -2.28 2.37 -26.00
N PRO A 760 -2.58 1.37 -25.13
CA PRO A 760 -3.26 0.14 -25.51
C PRO A 760 -4.71 0.39 -25.96
N VAL A 761 -4.97 0.12 -27.24
CA VAL A 761 -6.32 0.17 -27.83
C VAL A 761 -7.08 -1.13 -27.53
N ALA A 762 -8.33 -1.01 -27.07
CA ALA A 762 -9.19 -2.16 -26.83
C ALA A 762 -9.60 -2.84 -28.16
N PRO A 763 -9.53 -4.18 -28.29
CA PRO A 763 -9.84 -4.89 -29.54
C PRO A 763 -11.35 -4.95 -29.83
N THR A 764 -12.20 -4.73 -28.81
CA THR A 764 -13.66 -4.81 -28.86
C THR A 764 -14.29 -3.70 -28.00
N SER A 765 -15.60 -3.49 -28.11
CA SER A 765 -16.33 -2.68 -27.13
C SER A 765 -16.53 -3.45 -25.83
N TYR A 766 -16.78 -2.73 -24.73
CA TYR A 766 -16.92 -3.29 -23.38
C TYR A 766 -17.99 -4.39 -23.31
N GLU A 767 -19.10 -4.23 -24.02
CA GLU A 767 -20.23 -5.17 -24.04
C GLU A 767 -19.87 -6.47 -24.77
N LYS A 768 -18.98 -6.39 -25.76
CA LYS A 768 -18.58 -7.51 -26.63
C LYS A 768 -17.36 -8.28 -26.13
N ASP A 769 -16.57 -7.72 -25.23
CA ASP A 769 -15.48 -8.47 -24.60
C ASP A 769 -16.03 -9.52 -23.63
N HIS A 770 -15.64 -10.78 -23.82
CA HIS A 770 -15.96 -11.88 -22.91
C HIS A 770 -14.85 -12.07 -21.88
N TYR A 771 -14.40 -10.98 -21.25
CA TYR A 771 -13.28 -10.93 -20.30
C TYR A 771 -11.97 -11.46 -20.90
N THR A 772 -11.70 -11.13 -22.16
CA THR A 772 -10.52 -11.60 -22.90
C THR A 772 -9.40 -10.57 -22.96
N TRP A 773 -9.74 -9.27 -22.97
CA TRP A 773 -8.71 -8.23 -23.11
C TRP A 773 -7.85 -8.10 -21.85
N GLY A 774 -6.54 -8.21 -22.02
CA GLY A 774 -5.54 -8.10 -20.96
C GLY A 774 -5.30 -9.40 -20.16
N VAL A 775 -6.00 -10.50 -20.44
CA VAL A 775 -5.66 -11.81 -19.86
C VAL A 775 -4.36 -12.30 -20.49
N GLY A 776 -3.39 -12.71 -19.65
CA GLY A 776 -2.04 -13.05 -20.09
C GLY A 776 -1.10 -11.85 -20.25
N GLU A 777 -1.62 -10.62 -20.27
CA GLU A 777 -0.82 -9.40 -20.23
C GLU A 777 -0.31 -9.15 -18.81
N GLU A 778 0.99 -8.90 -18.67
CA GLU A 778 1.58 -8.44 -17.41
C GLU A 778 0.97 -7.11 -16.96
N ALA A 779 0.72 -6.94 -15.66
CA ALA A 779 0.23 -5.68 -15.13
C ALA A 779 1.32 -4.59 -15.16
N ASP A 780 0.94 -3.40 -15.64
CA ASP A 780 1.77 -2.20 -15.63
C ASP A 780 1.89 -1.59 -14.22
N TYR A 781 0.85 -1.76 -13.39
CA TYR A 781 0.84 -1.34 -12.00
C TYR A 781 0.22 -2.44 -11.13
N ILE A 782 0.89 -2.82 -10.05
CA ILE A 782 0.38 -3.76 -9.05
C ILE A 782 0.44 -3.07 -7.68
N ALA A 783 -0.72 -2.82 -7.10
CA ALA A 783 -0.90 -2.25 -5.77
C ALA A 783 -1.31 -3.32 -4.76
N LEU A 784 -1.02 -3.07 -3.48
CA LEU A 784 -1.36 -3.94 -2.35
C LEU A 784 -2.56 -3.41 -1.53
N ASN A 785 -3.06 -2.20 -1.82
CA ASN A 785 -4.31 -1.65 -1.30
C ASN A 785 -5.30 -1.38 -2.45
N PRO A 786 -6.56 -1.03 -2.16
CA PRO A 786 -7.51 -0.62 -3.19
C PRO A 786 -7.12 0.68 -3.88
N ILE A 787 -7.21 0.67 -5.22
CA ILE A 787 -6.93 1.84 -6.06
C ILE A 787 -8.21 2.68 -6.16
N PHE A 788 -8.39 3.58 -5.19
CA PHE A 788 -9.62 4.35 -4.96
C PHE A 788 -9.70 5.62 -5.82
N ASN A 789 -10.91 6.18 -5.94
CA ASN A 789 -11.11 7.52 -6.47
C ASN A 789 -10.97 8.56 -5.34
N PRO A 790 -9.97 9.46 -5.37
CA PRO A 790 -9.81 10.49 -4.34
C PRO A 790 -10.82 11.65 -4.47
N ASP A 791 -11.56 11.76 -5.58
CA ASP A 791 -12.60 12.78 -5.76
C ASP A 791 -13.74 12.63 -4.74
N GLY A 792 -14.19 13.75 -4.17
CA GLY A 792 -15.26 13.78 -3.16
C GLY A 792 -14.88 13.25 -1.78
N THR A 793 -13.74 12.57 -1.63
CA THR A 793 -13.20 12.12 -0.34
C THR A 793 -12.69 13.29 0.51
N THR A 794 -12.37 13.02 1.77
CA THR A 794 -11.69 13.98 2.66
C THR A 794 -10.19 13.75 2.78
N TRP A 795 -9.61 12.83 1.99
CA TRP A 795 -8.16 12.60 1.94
C TRP A 795 -7.40 13.88 1.57
N GLY A 796 -6.56 14.38 2.49
CA GLY A 796 -5.94 15.72 2.38
C GLY A 796 -5.04 15.90 1.15
N LEU A 797 -4.46 14.82 0.63
CA LEU A 797 -3.54 14.84 -0.51
C LEU A 797 -4.24 14.73 -1.87
N LYS A 798 -5.57 14.61 -1.91
CA LYS A 798 -6.34 14.45 -3.16
C LYS A 798 -6.04 15.55 -4.19
N GLU A 799 -5.82 16.80 -3.76
CA GLU A 799 -5.57 17.95 -4.65
C GLU A 799 -4.08 18.19 -4.99
N ASP A 800 -3.16 17.33 -4.51
CA ASP A 800 -1.73 17.39 -4.86
C ASP A 800 -1.46 16.78 -6.24
N ILE A 801 -1.87 17.52 -7.28
CA ILE A 801 -1.64 17.20 -8.69
C ILE A 801 -1.40 18.49 -9.50
N THR A 802 -0.25 18.58 -10.14
CA THR A 802 0.29 19.78 -10.79
C THR A 802 0.60 19.53 -12.27
N GLY A 803 0.75 20.62 -13.05
CA GLY A 803 1.05 20.57 -14.49
C GLY A 803 -0.14 20.29 -15.42
N PHE A 804 -1.38 20.38 -14.92
CA PHE A 804 -2.61 20.19 -15.69
C PHE A 804 -3.45 21.47 -15.77
N ASN A 805 -4.28 21.61 -16.81
CA ASN A 805 -5.22 22.71 -16.95
C ASN A 805 -6.39 22.55 -15.95
N ARG A 806 -6.42 23.40 -14.91
CA ARG A 806 -7.43 23.38 -13.84
C ARG A 806 -8.75 24.10 -14.18
N SER A 807 -8.91 24.62 -15.40
CA SER A 807 -10.06 25.49 -15.77
C SER A 807 -11.42 24.80 -15.65
N ASP A 808 -11.50 23.52 -16.03
CA ASP A 808 -12.73 22.71 -15.98
C ASP A 808 -12.71 21.70 -14.81
N GLY A 809 -11.97 22.02 -13.74
CA GLY A 809 -11.71 21.11 -12.61
C GLY A 809 -10.39 20.35 -12.78
N LEU A 810 -10.26 19.21 -12.08
CA LEU A 810 -9.02 18.42 -12.04
C LEU A 810 -9.08 17.22 -13.01
N PRO A 811 -7.94 16.70 -13.49
CA PRO A 811 -7.91 15.57 -14.41
C PRO A 811 -8.35 14.26 -13.72
N PRO A 812 -8.84 13.25 -14.48
CA PRO A 812 -9.18 11.95 -13.92
C PRO A 812 -7.98 11.33 -13.19
N ARG A 813 -8.22 10.89 -11.96
CA ARG A 813 -7.20 10.45 -11.01
C ARG A 813 -7.65 9.22 -10.21
N ARG A 814 -6.66 8.48 -9.71
CA ARG A 814 -6.81 7.32 -8.83
C ARG A 814 -5.62 7.26 -7.89
N ALA A 815 -5.84 6.84 -6.65
CA ALA A 815 -4.81 6.80 -5.60
C ALA A 815 -4.81 5.45 -4.86
N ASN A 816 -3.71 5.15 -4.17
CA ASN A 816 -3.48 3.94 -3.39
C ASN A 816 -2.52 4.26 -2.24
N ILE A 817 -3.00 4.22 -0.99
CA ILE A 817 -2.15 4.45 0.19
C ILE A 817 -1.19 3.27 0.41
N ILE A 818 0.02 3.58 0.91
CA ILE A 818 1.26 2.78 0.86
C ILE A 818 1.84 2.77 -0.56
N THR A 819 3.09 3.17 -0.71
CA THR A 819 3.75 3.31 -2.03
C THR A 819 4.29 1.99 -2.60
N THR A 820 4.39 0.96 -1.75
CA THR A 820 4.90 -0.38 -2.08
C THR A 820 4.07 -1.02 -3.20
N SER A 821 4.67 -1.14 -4.38
CA SER A 821 3.96 -1.47 -5.62
C SER A 821 4.90 -1.93 -6.74
N ARG A 822 4.40 -2.74 -7.69
CA ARG A 822 5.11 -3.03 -8.95
C ARG A 822 4.72 -2.02 -10.00
N MET A 823 5.68 -1.55 -10.78
CA MET A 823 5.50 -0.69 -11.94
C MET A 823 6.25 -1.28 -13.15
N SER A 824 5.68 -1.20 -14.36
CA SER A 824 6.41 -1.55 -15.59
C SER A 824 7.39 -0.45 -15.99
N ARG A 825 8.47 -0.82 -16.70
CA ARG A 825 9.37 0.13 -17.34
C ARG A 825 8.62 1.08 -18.28
N ARG A 826 7.53 0.60 -18.93
CA ARG A 826 6.61 1.44 -19.71
C ARG A 826 5.99 2.54 -18.85
N LEU A 827 5.33 2.19 -17.75
CA LEU A 827 4.70 3.14 -16.83
C LEU A 827 5.72 4.14 -16.28
N LEU A 828 6.85 3.69 -15.73
CA LEU A 828 7.88 4.58 -15.18
C LEU A 828 8.54 5.47 -16.23
N THR A 829 8.71 5.00 -17.48
CA THR A 829 9.20 5.84 -18.59
C THR A 829 8.18 6.91 -18.98
N THR A 830 6.89 6.57 -19.03
CA THR A 830 5.81 7.54 -19.29
C THR A 830 5.75 8.60 -18.18
N MET A 831 5.75 8.18 -16.91
CA MET A 831 5.82 9.07 -15.75
C MET A 831 7.04 10.01 -15.83
N HIS A 832 8.25 9.45 -16.05
CA HIS A 832 9.48 10.22 -16.21
C HIS A 832 9.34 11.29 -17.30
N LYS A 833 8.83 10.93 -18.48
CA LYS A 833 8.60 11.87 -19.59
C LYS A 833 7.55 12.95 -19.26
N MET A 834 6.42 12.59 -18.64
CA MET A 834 5.37 13.55 -18.28
C MET A 834 5.90 14.59 -17.29
N THR A 835 6.59 14.14 -16.24
CA THR A 835 7.22 15.00 -15.24
C THR A 835 8.34 15.86 -15.83
N ALA A 836 9.16 15.31 -16.74
CA ALA A 836 10.24 16.05 -17.40
C ALA A 836 9.74 17.10 -18.43
N PHE A 837 8.79 16.75 -19.30
CA PHE A 837 8.37 17.57 -20.45
C PHE A 837 7.08 18.36 -20.22
N LYS A 838 6.02 17.75 -19.67
CA LYS A 838 4.75 18.43 -19.39
C LYS A 838 4.72 19.11 -18.02
N LYS A 839 5.67 18.79 -17.13
CA LYS A 839 5.68 19.19 -15.71
C LYS A 839 4.50 18.62 -14.91
N GLN A 840 3.86 17.58 -15.47
CA GLN A 840 2.76 16.85 -14.84
C GLN A 840 3.33 15.93 -13.75
N PHE A 841 2.77 16.04 -12.55
CA PHE A 841 3.16 15.26 -11.39
C PHE A 841 2.02 15.23 -10.35
N ALA A 842 2.03 14.24 -9.46
CA ALA A 842 1.10 14.14 -8.33
C ALA A 842 1.79 13.51 -7.12
N PHE A 843 1.14 13.53 -5.96
CA PHE A 843 1.62 12.81 -4.78
C PHE A 843 1.97 11.33 -5.11
N PRO A 844 3.06 10.74 -4.58
CA PRO A 844 3.51 9.39 -4.92
C PRO A 844 2.47 8.26 -4.84
N GLU A 845 1.53 8.34 -3.90
CA GLU A 845 0.43 7.35 -3.78
C GLU A 845 -0.66 7.52 -4.85
N MET A 846 -0.68 8.65 -5.55
CA MET A 846 -1.63 8.98 -6.62
C MET A 846 -1.00 8.90 -8.01
N TRP A 847 0.29 9.21 -8.16
CA TRP A 847 0.92 9.41 -9.47
C TRP A 847 0.98 8.14 -10.36
N PRO A 848 1.47 6.97 -9.92
CA PRO A 848 1.55 5.78 -10.77
C PRO A 848 0.16 5.28 -11.21
N ALA A 849 -0.80 5.25 -10.29
CA ALA A 849 -2.17 4.84 -10.55
C ALA A 849 -2.91 5.81 -11.49
N THR A 850 -2.67 7.13 -11.34
CA THR A 850 -3.25 8.16 -12.20
C THR A 850 -2.67 8.13 -13.62
N VAL A 851 -1.35 7.97 -13.79
CA VAL A 851 -0.76 7.80 -15.13
C VAL A 851 -1.26 6.50 -15.78
N ALA A 852 -1.36 5.40 -15.01
CA ALA A 852 -1.91 4.15 -15.52
C ALA A 852 -3.37 4.28 -15.97
N LEU A 853 -4.20 5.06 -15.27
CA LEU A 853 -5.57 5.38 -15.65
C LEU A 853 -5.64 6.21 -16.95
N GLN A 854 -4.87 7.30 -17.02
CA GLN A 854 -4.91 8.26 -18.13
C GLN A 854 -4.38 7.67 -19.44
N HIS A 855 -3.43 6.73 -19.36
CA HIS A 855 -2.90 5.97 -20.50
C HIS A 855 -3.61 4.62 -20.72
N GLY A 856 -4.55 4.23 -19.86
CA GLY A 856 -5.29 2.95 -20.00
C GLY A 856 -4.40 1.72 -19.81
N PHE A 857 -3.29 1.84 -19.09
CA PHE A 857 -2.39 0.74 -18.74
C PHE A 857 -3.04 -0.25 -17.75
N LYS A 858 -2.49 -1.46 -17.61
CA LYS A 858 -3.10 -2.51 -16.77
C LYS A 858 -2.72 -2.31 -15.29
N ALA A 859 -3.56 -1.58 -14.56
CA ALA A 859 -3.46 -1.44 -13.10
C ALA A 859 -4.27 -2.53 -12.38
N VAL A 860 -3.71 -3.11 -11.32
CA VAL A 860 -4.32 -4.19 -10.52
C VAL A 860 -4.13 -3.89 -9.03
N ALA A 861 -5.20 -3.96 -8.23
CA ALA A 861 -5.11 -4.07 -6.78
C ALA A 861 -5.15 -5.55 -6.40
N VAL A 862 -4.21 -6.00 -5.57
CA VAL A 862 -4.08 -7.41 -5.17
C VAL A 862 -4.84 -7.67 -3.86
N PRO A 863 -5.80 -8.61 -3.82
CA PRO A 863 -6.54 -8.97 -2.63
C PRO A 863 -5.70 -9.89 -1.72
N HIS A 864 -4.56 -9.41 -1.22
CA HIS A 864 -3.73 -10.19 -0.30
C HIS A 864 -4.37 -10.30 1.09
N PRO A 865 -4.14 -11.41 1.83
CA PRO A 865 -4.63 -11.53 3.19
C PRO A 865 -4.19 -10.37 4.08
N VAL A 866 -5.16 -9.73 4.74
CA VAL A 866 -4.96 -8.71 5.78
C VAL A 866 -5.78 -9.12 7.00
N TYR A 867 -5.14 -9.05 8.17
CA TYR A 867 -5.73 -9.40 9.47
C TYR A 867 -6.15 -8.14 10.24
N VAL A 868 -7.05 -8.29 11.21
CA VAL A 868 -7.56 -7.20 12.05
C VAL A 868 -7.38 -7.52 13.54
N ASP A 869 -7.13 -6.53 14.39
CA ASP A 869 -6.81 -6.74 15.82
C ASP A 869 -8.03 -6.98 16.73
N ARG A 870 -9.25 -6.75 16.24
CA ARG A 870 -10.52 -6.81 17.01
C ARG A 870 -11.60 -7.63 16.29
N ALA A 871 -12.50 -8.20 17.07
CA ALA A 871 -13.69 -8.91 16.61
C ALA A 871 -14.80 -7.93 16.13
N TRP A 872 -14.61 -7.31 14.96
CA TRP A 872 -15.65 -6.51 14.31
C TRP A 872 -16.81 -7.41 13.81
N PRO A 873 -18.08 -6.98 13.83
CA PRO A 873 -19.13 -7.63 13.05
C PRO A 873 -18.75 -7.54 11.54
N PRO A 874 -18.54 -8.66 10.81
CA PRO A 874 -17.87 -8.60 9.51
C PRO A 874 -18.64 -7.79 8.46
N ALA A 875 -19.98 -7.85 8.47
CA ALA A 875 -20.84 -7.07 7.59
C ALA A 875 -20.70 -5.55 7.82
N TYR A 876 -20.58 -5.12 9.09
CA TYR A 876 -20.36 -3.73 9.45
C TYR A 876 -18.97 -3.25 9.03
N MET A 877 -17.93 -4.08 9.20
CA MET A 877 -16.58 -3.75 8.72
C MET A 877 -16.54 -3.60 7.19
N ALA A 878 -17.15 -4.55 6.46
CA ALA A 878 -17.24 -4.50 5.01
C ALA A 878 -18.02 -3.26 4.51
N GLN A 879 -19.11 -2.91 5.19
CA GLN A 879 -19.87 -1.68 4.90
C GLN A 879 -19.03 -0.42 5.15
N VAL A 880 -18.32 -0.31 6.28
CA VAL A 880 -17.49 0.86 6.62
C VAL A 880 -16.34 1.05 5.63
N TYR A 881 -15.69 -0.04 5.20
CA TYR A 881 -14.54 0.00 4.30
C TYR A 881 -14.93 0.28 2.83
N ASN A 882 -16.13 -0.13 2.42
CA ASN A 882 -16.71 0.13 1.10
C ASN A 882 -17.86 1.16 1.16
N ASN A 883 -17.77 2.13 2.07
CA ASN A 883 -18.79 3.18 2.29
C ASN A 883 -18.66 4.36 1.32
N GLY A 884 -17.86 4.22 0.27
CA GLY A 884 -17.70 5.17 -0.82
C GLY A 884 -18.83 5.11 -1.84
N ARG A 885 -18.71 5.91 -2.91
CA ARG A 885 -19.72 6.00 -3.96
C ARG A 885 -19.96 4.63 -4.59
N ASP A 886 -21.23 4.26 -4.77
CA ASP A 886 -21.68 3.01 -5.37
C ASP A 886 -21.02 1.75 -4.76
N GLY A 887 -20.68 1.79 -3.46
CA GLY A 887 -20.04 0.67 -2.76
C GLY A 887 -18.55 0.50 -3.08
N THR A 888 -17.87 1.56 -3.54
CA THR A 888 -16.40 1.63 -3.62
C THR A 888 -15.78 2.06 -2.28
N SER A 889 -14.46 2.10 -2.16
CA SER A 889 -13.77 2.63 -0.97
C SER A 889 -13.54 4.16 -1.00
N GLY A 890 -13.86 4.85 -2.10
CA GLY A 890 -13.63 6.28 -2.31
C GLY A 890 -14.80 6.99 -3.02
N GLY A 891 -14.53 8.09 -3.75
CA GLY A 891 -15.53 8.75 -4.60
C GLY A 891 -16.62 9.57 -3.89
N SER A 892 -16.65 9.61 -2.55
CA SER A 892 -17.62 10.33 -1.73
C SER A 892 -17.06 10.74 -0.37
N ARG A 893 -17.74 11.63 0.37
CA ARG A 893 -17.36 12.07 1.73
C ARG A 893 -17.51 10.97 2.80
N THR A 894 -18.12 9.84 2.46
CA THR A 894 -18.25 8.67 3.35
C THR A 894 -17.13 7.63 3.15
N SER A 895 -16.27 7.85 2.15
CA SER A 895 -14.96 7.19 1.93
C SER A 895 -14.21 6.83 3.21
N ILE A 896 -13.57 5.66 3.21
CA ILE A 896 -12.69 5.22 4.30
C ILE A 896 -11.36 6.02 4.33
N PHE A 897 -10.96 6.58 3.19
CA PHE A 897 -9.80 7.47 3.03
C PHE A 897 -10.18 8.94 3.29
N GLY A 898 -9.34 9.66 4.04
CA GLY A 898 -9.66 10.90 4.76
C GLY A 898 -9.87 10.68 6.26
N ASP A 899 -10.74 11.48 6.88
CA ASP A 899 -11.03 11.50 8.33
C ASP A 899 -11.43 10.14 8.95
N ARG A 900 -11.70 9.13 8.11
CA ARG A 900 -12.12 7.77 8.51
C ARG A 900 -10.97 6.75 8.54
N GLU A 901 -9.75 7.13 8.18
CA GLU A 901 -8.58 6.22 8.13
C GLU A 901 -8.24 5.60 9.49
N HIS A 902 -8.69 6.21 10.59
CA HIS A 902 -8.61 5.64 11.94
C HIS A 902 -9.21 4.23 12.06
N ASN A 903 -10.19 3.88 11.21
CA ASN A 903 -10.79 2.54 11.17
C ASN A 903 -9.83 1.45 10.63
N MET A 904 -8.67 1.84 10.09
CA MET A 904 -7.62 0.96 9.57
C MET A 904 -6.41 0.81 10.51
N HIS A 905 -6.36 1.51 11.65
CA HIS A 905 -5.29 1.37 12.66
C HIS A 905 -5.10 -0.08 13.16
N GLY A 906 -6.19 -0.87 13.19
CA GLY A 906 -6.19 -2.25 13.65
C GLY A 906 -5.77 -3.30 12.61
N LEU A 907 -5.41 -2.90 11.38
CA LEU A 907 -5.05 -3.84 10.31
C LEU A 907 -3.60 -4.34 10.41
N SER A 908 -3.30 -5.49 9.81
CA SER A 908 -1.91 -5.93 9.60
C SER A 908 -1.18 -5.13 8.50
N TRP A 909 -1.92 -4.37 7.69
CA TRP A 909 -1.40 -3.66 6.52
C TRP A 909 -2.10 -2.29 6.37
N PHE A 910 -1.54 -1.26 7.00
CA PHE A 910 -1.92 0.14 6.78
C PHE A 910 -0.78 1.07 7.22
N TYR A 911 -0.56 2.23 6.59
CA TYR A 911 0.61 3.08 6.91
C TYR A 911 0.64 3.54 8.38
N ASN A 912 -0.53 3.71 9.00
CA ASN A 912 -0.70 4.10 10.40
C ASN A 912 -1.23 2.93 11.26
N SER A 913 -0.86 1.68 10.94
CA SER A 913 -1.29 0.52 11.74
C SER A 913 -0.58 0.49 13.11
N GLY A 914 -1.37 0.45 14.19
CA GLY A 914 -0.89 0.14 15.54
C GLY A 914 -0.80 -1.37 15.81
N PHE A 915 -1.43 -2.21 14.99
CA PHE A 915 -1.44 -3.67 15.18
C PHE A 915 -0.15 -4.33 14.68
N ALA A 916 0.19 -4.17 13.40
CA ALA A 916 1.35 -4.80 12.76
C ALA A 916 2.69 -4.65 13.54
N PRO A 917 3.11 -3.44 13.99
CA PRO A 917 4.40 -3.28 14.67
C PRO A 917 4.45 -3.96 16.05
N ASN A 918 3.30 -4.09 16.72
CA ASN A 918 3.17 -4.75 18.02
C ASN A 918 3.03 -6.27 17.87
N PHE A 919 2.34 -6.73 16.83
CA PHE A 919 2.15 -8.13 16.50
C PHE A 919 3.47 -8.80 16.07
N TYR A 920 4.23 -8.14 15.19
CA TYR A 920 5.54 -8.61 14.72
C TYR A 920 6.56 -8.76 15.87
N ARG A 921 6.67 -7.75 16.74
CA ARG A 921 7.53 -7.80 17.95
C ARG A 921 7.19 -8.99 18.85
N ARG A 922 5.90 -9.28 19.07
CA ARG A 922 5.47 -10.44 19.86
C ARG A 922 5.83 -11.78 19.20
N TRP A 923 5.73 -11.91 17.87
CA TRP A 923 6.16 -13.11 17.14
C TRP A 923 7.69 -13.33 17.16
N LEU A 924 8.47 -12.25 17.14
CA LEU A 924 9.91 -12.28 17.43
C LEU A 924 10.26 -12.69 18.87
N GLY A 925 9.26 -12.85 19.75
CA GLY A 925 9.45 -13.24 21.15
C GLY A 925 9.78 -12.06 22.08
N LEU A 926 9.54 -10.82 21.65
CA LEU A 926 9.75 -9.63 22.47
C LEU A 926 8.54 -9.34 23.38
N ARG A 927 8.78 -8.54 24.42
CA ARG A 927 7.71 -8.00 25.28
C ARG A 927 7.15 -6.71 24.69
N VAL A 928 5.82 -6.58 24.73
CA VAL A 928 5.09 -5.38 24.29
C VAL A 928 4.01 -5.09 25.31
N ASN A 929 4.06 -3.91 25.92
CA ASN A 929 3.21 -3.47 27.03
C ASN A 929 3.29 -4.41 28.26
N ASN A 930 4.50 -4.94 28.54
CA ASN A 930 4.82 -6.00 29.50
C ASN A 930 4.28 -7.41 29.19
N ASP A 931 3.40 -7.57 28.20
CA ASP A 931 2.91 -8.88 27.76
C ASP A 931 3.93 -9.59 26.85
N GLY A 932 3.88 -10.92 26.82
CA GLY A 932 4.72 -11.76 25.96
C GLY A 932 6.10 -12.06 26.56
N GLY A 933 7.08 -12.30 25.68
CA GLY A 933 8.43 -12.73 26.05
C GLY A 933 8.54 -14.23 26.36
N GLU A 934 9.78 -14.67 26.63
CA GLU A 934 10.12 -16.08 26.89
C GLU A 934 9.26 -16.76 27.97
N GLU A 935 8.96 -16.07 29.07
CA GLU A 935 8.13 -16.61 30.15
C GLU A 935 6.71 -16.96 29.65
N PHE A 936 6.14 -16.15 28.75
CA PHE A 936 4.83 -16.38 28.14
C PHE A 936 4.86 -17.54 27.13
N GLU A 937 5.95 -17.70 26.36
CA GLU A 937 6.09 -18.83 25.45
C GLU A 937 6.35 -20.15 26.20
N GLY A 938 7.09 -20.10 27.31
CA GLY A 938 7.60 -21.27 28.03
C GLY A 938 6.78 -21.77 29.23
N THR A 939 5.96 -20.93 29.86
CA THR A 939 5.32 -21.22 31.15
C THR A 939 3.79 -21.04 31.11
N GLU A 940 3.02 -22.05 31.54
CA GLU A 940 1.57 -21.91 31.75
C GLU A 940 1.28 -21.29 33.13
N ASP A 941 0.84 -20.03 33.14
CA ASP A 941 0.28 -19.38 34.33
C ASP A 941 -1.21 -19.78 34.50
N LYS A 942 -1.49 -20.62 35.49
CA LYS A 942 -2.84 -21.11 35.82
C LYS A 942 -3.68 -20.13 36.65
N SER A 943 -3.08 -19.04 37.15
CA SER A 943 -3.83 -17.95 37.79
C SER A 943 -4.57 -17.12 36.74
N LYS A 944 -3.98 -17.00 35.55
CA LYS A 944 -4.52 -16.28 34.39
C LYS A 944 -5.69 -17.03 33.74
N LYS A 945 -6.79 -16.29 33.56
CA LYS A 945 -8.10 -16.77 33.05
C LYS A 945 -8.88 -15.65 32.33
N GLY A 946 -8.25 -14.53 32.01
CA GLY A 946 -8.92 -13.31 31.59
C GLY A 946 -8.72 -13.00 30.12
N LYS A 947 -9.42 -11.96 29.65
CA LYS A 947 -9.29 -11.41 28.30
C LYS A 947 -8.05 -10.52 28.15
N GLY A 948 -7.53 -10.44 26.93
CA GLY A 948 -6.30 -9.72 26.56
C GLY A 948 -5.01 -10.50 26.86
N VAL A 949 -3.97 -10.24 26.08
CA VAL A 949 -2.72 -11.04 26.05
C VAL A 949 -2.05 -11.16 27.42
N GLY A 950 -2.01 -10.09 28.21
CA GLY A 950 -1.50 -10.12 29.59
C GLY A 950 -2.24 -11.07 30.53
N ASN A 951 -3.48 -11.45 30.22
CA ASN A 951 -4.33 -12.36 31.01
C ASN A 951 -4.55 -13.74 30.36
N MET A 952 -3.93 -14.00 29.19
CA MET A 952 -3.78 -15.34 28.63
C MET A 952 -2.77 -16.14 29.48
N ARG A 953 -2.90 -17.48 29.49
CA ARG A 953 -2.03 -18.34 30.31
C ARG A 953 -0.58 -18.43 29.87
N GLY A 954 -0.30 -18.25 28.58
CA GLY A 954 0.99 -18.63 28.00
C GLY A 954 1.23 -20.15 28.04
N GLY A 955 2.49 -20.55 27.85
CA GLY A 955 2.93 -21.95 27.86
C GLY A 955 2.66 -22.72 26.56
N GLU A 956 2.03 -22.08 25.56
CA GLU A 956 1.72 -22.71 24.26
C GLU A 956 2.95 -22.85 23.34
N GLY A 957 4.15 -22.40 23.74
CA GLY A 957 5.33 -22.33 22.89
C GLY A 957 5.41 -21.02 22.09
N ARG A 958 6.32 -20.96 21.11
CA ARG A 958 6.47 -19.78 20.23
C ARG A 958 5.24 -19.55 19.38
N MET A 959 4.95 -18.28 19.09
CA MET A 959 3.97 -17.91 18.07
C MET A 959 4.35 -18.47 16.70
N CYS A 960 3.34 -18.87 15.92
CA CYS A 960 3.50 -19.39 14.57
C CYS A 960 2.46 -18.71 13.66
N LEU A 961 2.93 -17.96 12.66
CA LEU A 961 2.07 -17.12 11.81
C LEU A 961 2.00 -17.69 10.39
N PRO A 962 0.82 -17.73 9.74
CA PRO A 962 0.74 -17.99 8.31
C PRO A 962 1.42 -16.87 7.52
N PRO A 963 1.75 -17.09 6.22
CA PRO A 963 2.26 -16.05 5.34
C PRO A 963 1.34 -14.81 5.32
N MET A 964 1.84 -13.66 5.74
CA MET A 964 1.12 -12.39 5.76
C MET A 964 2.07 -11.22 5.65
N LEU A 965 1.59 -10.12 5.07
CA LEU A 965 2.29 -8.84 5.05
C LEU A 965 1.98 -8.04 6.33
N LEU A 966 3.03 -7.40 6.85
CA LEU A 966 3.01 -6.59 8.06
C LEU A 966 3.61 -5.21 7.76
N HIS A 967 2.84 -4.15 7.98
CA HIS A 967 3.26 -2.77 7.76
C HIS A 967 2.48 -1.77 8.65
N PRO A 968 3.15 -0.75 9.23
CA PRO A 968 4.59 -0.54 9.27
C PRO A 968 5.27 -1.40 10.36
N VAL A 969 6.55 -1.66 10.19
CA VAL A 969 7.44 -2.27 11.19
C VAL A 969 8.74 -1.45 11.26
N LYS A 970 8.70 -0.37 12.03
CA LYS A 970 9.85 0.48 12.38
C LYS A 970 10.43 0.08 13.74
N ASP A 971 11.71 0.40 13.99
CA ASP A 971 12.42 0.36 15.29
C ASP A 971 12.28 -0.93 16.11
N VAL A 972 12.58 -2.06 15.50
CA VAL A 972 12.61 -3.36 16.17
C VAL A 972 13.96 -3.56 16.86
N GLU A 973 14.01 -3.25 18.15
CA GLU A 973 15.20 -3.48 18.98
C GLU A 973 15.25 -4.95 19.44
N LEU A 974 16.22 -5.71 18.93
CA LEU A 974 16.47 -7.09 19.34
C LEU A 974 17.55 -7.13 20.44
N PRO A 975 17.40 -7.94 21.51
CA PRO A 975 18.47 -8.11 22.49
C PRO A 975 19.69 -8.82 21.88
N VAL A 976 20.77 -8.07 21.70
CA VAL A 976 22.10 -8.57 21.30
C VAL A 976 22.90 -8.95 22.55
N GLU A 977 23.71 -10.01 22.47
CA GLU A 977 24.75 -10.26 23.49
C GLU A 977 25.81 -9.14 23.42
N ALA A 978 25.96 -8.38 24.52
CA ALA A 978 27.00 -7.35 24.60
C ALA A 978 28.38 -8.02 24.42
N PRO A 979 29.28 -7.48 23.56
CA PRO A 979 30.61 -8.04 23.42
C PRO A 979 31.29 -8.06 24.80
N GLU A 980 31.94 -9.18 25.13
CA GLU A 980 32.74 -9.30 26.35
C GLU A 980 33.74 -8.15 26.38
N ALA A 981 33.48 -7.16 27.23
CA ALA A 981 34.34 -5.98 27.36
C ALA A 981 35.76 -6.45 27.63
N GLU A 982 36.72 -5.99 26.84
CA GLU A 982 38.12 -6.40 26.97
C GLU A 982 38.57 -6.19 28.40
N ALA A 983 38.80 -7.29 29.11
CA ALA A 983 39.17 -7.25 30.50
C ALA A 983 40.62 -6.76 30.58
N GLU A 984 40.81 -5.45 30.76
CA GLU A 984 42.12 -4.88 31.11
C GLU A 984 42.70 -5.69 32.28
N GLU A 985 43.73 -6.50 32.00
CA GLU A 985 44.36 -7.35 33.00
C GLU A 985 45.02 -6.46 34.08
N GLY A 986 44.35 -6.31 35.22
CA GLY A 986 44.97 -5.79 36.45
C GLY A 986 44.45 -4.47 37.02
N LYS A 987 43.32 -3.90 36.57
CA LYS A 987 42.69 -2.74 37.25
C LYS A 987 41.35 -3.10 37.90
N ALA A 988 41.39 -3.55 39.15
CA ALA A 988 40.19 -3.58 39.99
C ALA A 988 39.75 -2.13 40.30
N PRO A 989 38.46 -1.77 40.11
CA PRO A 989 37.98 -0.44 40.47
C PRO A 989 38.09 -0.23 41.99
N GLN A 990 38.70 0.88 42.39
CA GLN A 990 38.94 1.20 43.79
C GLN A 990 37.62 1.65 44.44
N SER A 991 37.05 0.80 45.29
CA SER A 991 35.78 1.07 45.98
C SER A 991 35.96 2.18 47.03
N ASP A 992 35.33 3.33 46.79
CA ASP A 992 35.15 4.37 47.81
C ASP A 992 34.18 3.86 48.90
N PRO A 993 34.56 3.82 50.18
CA PRO A 993 33.67 3.39 51.27
C PRO A 993 32.61 4.43 51.69
N GLY A 994 32.52 5.59 51.01
CA GLY A 994 31.74 6.75 51.45
C GLY A 994 30.48 7.13 50.65
N ALA A 995 30.03 6.31 49.70
CA ALA A 995 28.90 6.60 48.79
C ALA A 995 27.67 5.70 49.02
#